data_AF-A0A1H0WF96-F1
#
_entry.id   AF-A0A1H0WF96-F1
#
_cell.length_a   1.000
_cell.length_b   1.000
_cell.length_c   1.000
_cell.angle_alpha   90.00
_cell.angle_beta   90.00
_cell.angle_gamma   90.00
#
_symmetry.space_group_name_H-M   'P 1'
#
loop_
_entity.id
_entity.type
_entity.pdbx_description
1 polymer ?
#
loop_
_entity_poly.entity_id
_entity_poly.type
_entity_poly.pdbx_seq_one_letter_code
_entity_poly.pdbx_strand_id
1 'polypeptide(L)'
;MAHLLNVKEEIRANVARNSLASEVCNALDGLFTIEFFKTHAANGKNHVVLHCKPTRTISDSLLLDREVLGLAINVKELQVRTLHAARDLIAESAGRLDPAFMIIVHADASGDEKLRNWGRELGYKIIPIFRPSAGAIPPTESLRRNLARDLFAYDPFSLTGPVLSDTDFFGRRNTAIETLRQLQSGRIISIFGVRKLGKTSLINRIVAAARESGDLRIAMIDCSVDGFNKLSAGDALKAIAKVAKMASTRGYAHITEALKRSDKELVPVFDDLWSTKDPKPLALIFDEIDYITPASPTRPIWRQEFNQFWREFRVAYQEAQRMGFPLSVLVSGVSSQAFRVESFDGIENSVLHFVPEGYLAPFARHASKQMIKDLCKRCGLILSDQNQDIMAETCADFPYWIRLAGSYLHHAVDIQGRPRTLETELVASLLKDFVDAEGVDVAKVALEDLRRKTAEPIELLERAAATTHLPLIEGKLLLRYGLATQKPVGVSVTSAMIKAGLSALGDVAPQAQRSLELEDASTTLALAPQEWAEELSVINRRRNLMERKLREFIYFSLKFAAKAGENWVDAVLRALPEKQRIELASLSGDALLNKLYWRELGVVILKHWAHFEKVLGDKRRFESAMDLLNDRPDAHAKAVDAADIALHRRELQWLEERLA
;
A
#
# COMPACT_ATOMS: atom_id res chain seq x y z
N MET A 1 22.17 -7.38 -46.30
CA MET A 1 23.23 -6.73 -45.49
C MET A 1 22.56 -6.18 -44.24
N ALA A 2 23.11 -6.45 -43.06
CA ALA A 2 22.57 -5.88 -41.82
C ALA A 2 22.79 -4.36 -41.83
N HIS A 3 21.71 -3.58 -41.86
CA HIS A 3 21.77 -2.14 -41.73
C HIS A 3 21.96 -1.82 -40.25
N LEU A 4 23.21 -1.87 -39.77
CA LEU A 4 23.64 -1.53 -38.39
C LEU A 4 23.49 -0.01 -38.11
N LEU A 5 22.29 0.52 -38.33
CA LEU A 5 21.96 1.96 -38.26
C LEU A 5 22.03 2.48 -36.82
N ASN A 6 21.75 1.64 -35.84
CA ASN A 6 21.89 1.96 -34.42
C ASN A 6 23.33 1.89 -33.90
N VAL A 7 24.30 1.55 -34.75
CA VAL A 7 25.72 1.48 -34.37
C VAL A 7 26.44 2.74 -34.82
N LYS A 8 27.20 3.37 -33.90
CA LYS A 8 28.01 4.56 -34.20
C LYS A 8 28.95 4.27 -35.37
N GLU A 9 29.02 5.21 -36.31
CA GLU A 9 29.73 5.04 -37.60
C GLU A 9 31.17 4.54 -37.42
N GLU A 10 31.90 5.11 -36.46
CA GLU A 10 33.29 4.81 -36.14
C GLU A 10 33.55 3.34 -35.78
N ILE A 11 32.57 2.64 -35.20
CA ILE A 11 32.71 1.25 -34.75
C ILE A 11 31.96 0.25 -35.62
N ARG A 12 31.14 0.72 -36.57
CA ARG A 12 30.25 -0.12 -37.38
C ARG A 12 31.00 -1.21 -38.15
N ALA A 13 32.15 -0.89 -38.73
CA ALA A 13 32.98 -1.86 -39.46
C ALA A 13 33.51 -2.98 -38.54
N ASN A 14 33.86 -2.66 -37.29
CA ASN A 14 34.35 -3.63 -36.32
C ASN A 14 33.23 -4.53 -35.81
N VAL A 15 32.05 -3.97 -35.55
CA VAL A 15 30.85 -4.72 -35.17
C VAL A 15 30.42 -5.67 -36.29
N ALA A 16 30.42 -5.21 -37.56
CA ALA A 16 30.04 -6.02 -38.70
C ALA A 16 30.93 -7.26 -38.91
N ARG A 17 32.20 -7.20 -38.49
CA ARG A 17 33.15 -8.34 -38.54
C ARG A 17 32.90 -9.40 -37.47
N ASN A 18 32.17 -9.07 -36.41
CA ASN A 18 31.85 -10.01 -35.33
C ASN A 18 30.38 -10.43 -35.45
N SER A 19 30.13 -11.69 -35.81
CA SER A 19 28.77 -12.20 -36.07
C SER A 19 27.84 -12.04 -34.86
N LEU A 20 28.31 -12.38 -33.66
CA LEU A 20 27.53 -12.24 -32.43
C LEU A 20 27.24 -10.77 -32.13
N ALA A 21 28.23 -9.88 -32.26
CA ALA A 21 28.03 -8.45 -32.03
C ALA A 21 27.01 -7.85 -33.02
N SER A 22 27.14 -8.19 -34.31
CA SER A 22 26.21 -7.75 -35.36
C SER A 22 24.78 -8.22 -35.08
N GLU A 23 24.62 -9.49 -34.67
CA GLU A 23 23.32 -10.06 -34.31
C GLU A 23 22.69 -9.32 -33.13
N VAL A 24 23.46 -9.07 -32.06
CA VAL A 24 22.99 -8.35 -30.87
C VAL A 24 22.61 -6.91 -31.23
N CYS A 25 23.43 -6.22 -32.02
CA CYS A 25 23.15 -4.84 -32.43
C CYS A 25 21.85 -4.73 -33.22
N ASN A 26 21.59 -5.65 -34.15
CA ASN A 26 20.33 -5.68 -34.91
C ASN A 26 19.13 -5.92 -34.00
N ALA A 27 19.25 -6.82 -33.03
CA ALA A 27 18.16 -7.11 -32.11
C ALA A 27 17.84 -5.93 -31.18
N LEU A 28 18.86 -5.13 -30.84
CA LEU A 28 18.72 -3.90 -30.06
C LEU A 28 18.36 -2.67 -30.91
N ASP A 29 18.19 -2.81 -32.22
CA ASP A 29 17.80 -1.70 -33.09
C ASP A 29 16.45 -1.10 -32.67
N GLY A 30 16.33 0.22 -32.74
CA GLY A 30 15.18 0.96 -32.22
C GLY A 30 14.99 0.89 -30.70
N LEU A 31 15.88 0.24 -29.95
CA LEU A 31 15.86 0.20 -28.48
C LEU A 31 17.07 0.92 -27.88
N PHE A 32 18.26 0.60 -28.38
CA PHE A 32 19.53 1.16 -27.95
C PHE A 32 20.38 1.55 -29.15
N THR A 33 21.12 2.66 -29.02
CA THR A 33 22.28 2.96 -29.88
C THR A 33 23.54 2.38 -29.25
N ILE A 34 24.44 1.89 -30.08
CA ILE A 34 25.68 1.23 -29.65
C ILE A 34 26.82 2.23 -29.80
N GLU A 35 27.33 2.68 -28.65
CA GLU A 35 28.33 3.75 -28.56
C GLU A 35 29.76 3.22 -28.44
N PHE A 36 29.91 1.94 -28.08
CA PHE A 36 31.20 1.29 -27.88
C PHE A 36 31.10 -0.21 -28.13
N PHE A 37 32.18 -0.80 -28.64
CA PHE A 37 32.34 -2.24 -28.84
C PHE A 37 33.79 -2.66 -28.55
N LYS A 38 33.96 -3.71 -27.75
CA LYS A 38 35.24 -4.44 -27.62
C LYS A 38 35.00 -5.94 -27.45
N THR A 39 36.00 -6.74 -27.78
CA THR A 39 36.08 -8.14 -27.34
C THR A 39 36.93 -8.19 -26.08
N HIS A 40 36.46 -8.87 -25.04
CA HIS A 40 37.13 -8.99 -23.76
C HIS A 40 37.29 -10.46 -23.37
N ALA A 41 38.54 -10.89 -23.22
CA ALA A 41 38.85 -12.23 -22.75
C ALA A 41 38.90 -12.22 -21.22
N ALA A 42 37.99 -12.97 -20.59
CA ALA A 42 37.96 -13.14 -19.14
C ALA A 42 37.63 -14.60 -18.82
N ASN A 43 38.27 -15.17 -17.79
CA ASN A 43 37.99 -16.54 -17.34
C ASN A 43 38.10 -17.62 -18.45
N GLY A 44 39.00 -17.43 -19.41
CA GLY A 44 39.18 -18.34 -20.55
C GLY A 44 38.04 -18.31 -21.58
N LYS A 45 37.16 -17.29 -21.54
CA LYS A 45 36.06 -17.09 -22.47
C LYS A 45 36.12 -15.70 -23.09
N ASN A 46 35.74 -15.60 -24.36
CA ASN A 46 35.60 -14.34 -25.07
C ASN A 46 34.19 -13.79 -24.87
N HIS A 47 34.13 -12.54 -24.41
CA HIS A 47 32.90 -11.78 -24.26
C HIS A 47 32.87 -10.68 -25.30
N VAL A 48 31.69 -10.45 -25.87
CA VAL A 48 31.40 -9.22 -26.61
C VAL A 48 30.88 -8.20 -25.61
N VAL A 49 31.54 -7.05 -25.55
CA VAL A 49 31.20 -5.94 -24.64
C VAL A 49 30.69 -4.78 -25.48
N LEU A 50 29.50 -4.29 -25.15
CA LEU A 50 28.82 -3.18 -25.79
C LEU A 50 28.46 -2.14 -24.74
N HIS A 51 28.54 -0.86 -25.11
CA HIS A 51 27.88 0.19 -24.34
C HIS A 51 26.61 0.60 -25.08
N CYS A 52 25.47 0.32 -24.47
CA CYS A 52 24.15 0.47 -25.06
C CYS A 52 23.52 1.75 -24.50
N LYS A 53 23.44 2.80 -25.31
CA LYS A 53 22.75 4.03 -24.95
C LYS A 53 21.25 3.87 -25.24
N PRO A 54 20.36 4.01 -24.24
CA PRO A 54 18.93 3.86 -24.47
C PRO A 54 18.40 4.96 -25.39
N THR A 55 17.49 4.59 -26.30
CA THR A 55 16.67 5.59 -27.02
C THR A 55 15.85 6.42 -26.03
N ARG A 56 15.38 7.60 -26.43
CA ARG A 56 14.57 8.47 -25.54
C ARG A 56 13.38 7.72 -24.94
N THR A 57 12.66 6.97 -25.77
CA THR A 57 11.54 6.12 -25.33
C THR A 57 11.98 5.13 -24.25
N ILE A 58 13.12 4.46 -24.41
CA ILE A 58 13.62 3.47 -23.43
C ILE A 58 14.18 4.14 -22.17
N SER A 59 14.89 5.26 -22.31
CA SER A 59 15.40 6.06 -21.20
C SER A 59 14.26 6.53 -20.29
N ASP A 60 13.22 7.12 -20.88
CA ASP A 60 12.04 7.59 -20.14
C ASP A 60 11.31 6.45 -19.43
N SER A 61 11.31 5.27 -20.03
CA SER A 61 10.50 4.14 -19.55
C SER A 61 11.21 3.32 -18.50
N LEU A 62 12.53 3.20 -18.61
CA LEU A 62 13.35 2.44 -17.67
C LEU A 62 14.01 3.31 -16.61
N LEU A 63 13.75 4.62 -16.64
CA LEU A 63 14.42 5.61 -15.77
C LEU A 63 15.96 5.51 -15.89
N LEU A 64 16.44 5.25 -17.10
CA LEU A 64 17.87 5.12 -17.39
C LEU A 64 18.40 6.44 -17.89
N ASP A 65 19.26 7.07 -17.09
CA ASP A 65 19.93 8.33 -17.43
C ASP A 65 21.35 8.10 -17.99
N ARG A 66 21.85 6.85 -17.94
CA ARG A 66 23.20 6.44 -18.36
C ARG A 66 23.17 5.35 -19.41
N GLU A 67 24.30 5.12 -20.05
CA GLU A 67 24.51 3.96 -20.91
C GLU A 67 24.48 2.66 -20.09
N VAL A 68 24.06 1.56 -20.71
CA VAL A 68 23.94 0.25 -20.07
C VAL A 68 25.00 -0.69 -20.61
N LEU A 69 25.57 -1.53 -19.75
CA LEU A 69 26.46 -2.61 -20.19
C LEU A 69 25.67 -3.67 -20.98
N GLY A 70 26.05 -3.91 -22.23
CA GLY A 70 25.66 -5.10 -22.98
C GLY A 70 26.80 -6.12 -22.98
N LEU A 71 26.57 -7.31 -22.42
CA LEU A 71 27.56 -8.39 -22.37
C LEU A 71 27.01 -9.62 -23.08
N ALA A 72 27.63 -10.03 -24.18
CA ALA A 72 27.23 -11.24 -24.90
C ALA A 72 28.29 -12.33 -24.79
N ILE A 73 27.84 -13.54 -24.41
CA ILE A 73 28.69 -14.71 -24.22
C ILE A 73 28.03 -15.95 -24.85
N ASN A 74 28.79 -16.71 -25.63
CA ASN A 74 28.31 -17.95 -26.23
C ASN A 74 28.82 -19.16 -25.44
N VAL A 75 28.13 -19.50 -24.35
CA VAL A 75 28.40 -20.68 -23.52
C VAL A 75 27.12 -21.47 -23.28
N LYS A 76 27.23 -22.80 -23.25
CA LYS A 76 26.11 -23.71 -22.98
C LYS A 76 25.64 -23.68 -21.52
N GLU A 77 26.54 -23.30 -20.62
CA GLU A 77 26.27 -23.24 -19.18
C GLU A 77 26.85 -21.93 -18.63
N LEU A 78 25.96 -21.07 -18.13
CA LEU A 78 26.34 -19.84 -17.46
C LEU A 78 26.82 -20.12 -16.04
N GLN A 79 27.73 -19.28 -15.56
CA GLN A 79 28.24 -19.32 -14.20
C GLN A 79 28.27 -17.91 -13.61
N VAL A 80 28.16 -17.79 -12.28
CA VAL A 80 28.12 -16.51 -11.55
C VAL A 80 29.30 -15.59 -11.90
N ARG A 81 30.47 -16.16 -12.24
CA ARG A 81 31.67 -15.40 -12.67
C ARG A 81 31.44 -14.49 -13.89
N THR A 82 30.40 -14.74 -14.69
CA THR A 82 30.00 -13.83 -15.77
C THR A 82 29.52 -12.48 -15.22
N LEU A 83 28.83 -12.47 -14.07
CA LEU A 83 28.43 -11.23 -13.39
C LEU A 83 29.59 -10.52 -12.72
N HIS A 84 30.59 -11.25 -12.22
CA HIS A 84 31.83 -10.64 -11.71
C HIS A 84 32.55 -9.89 -12.83
N ALA A 85 32.71 -10.51 -14.01
CA ALA A 85 33.29 -9.85 -15.18
C ALA A 85 32.47 -8.63 -15.62
N ALA A 86 31.14 -8.71 -15.60
CA ALA A 86 30.26 -7.57 -15.90
C ALA A 86 30.46 -6.41 -14.92
N ARG A 87 30.55 -6.70 -13.62
CA ARG A 87 30.81 -5.71 -12.57
C ARG A 87 32.15 -5.01 -12.78
N ASP A 88 33.19 -5.77 -13.05
CA ASP A 88 34.54 -5.22 -13.22
C ASP A 88 34.57 -4.29 -14.46
N LEU A 89 33.90 -4.66 -15.56
CA LEU A 89 33.72 -3.81 -16.73
C LEU A 89 32.93 -2.52 -16.45
N ILE A 90 31.90 -2.59 -15.60
CA ILE A 90 31.15 -1.40 -15.16
C ILE A 90 32.06 -0.48 -14.35
N ALA A 91 32.86 -1.01 -13.43
CA ALA A 91 33.80 -0.24 -12.63
C ALA A 91 34.88 0.44 -13.50
N GLU A 92 35.41 -0.27 -14.50
CA GLU A 92 36.35 0.27 -15.50
C GLU A 92 35.78 1.43 -16.33
N SER A 93 34.46 1.55 -16.43
CA SER A 93 33.81 2.58 -17.24
C SER A 93 33.86 3.99 -16.65
N ALA A 94 34.49 4.17 -15.47
CA ALA A 94 34.62 5.44 -14.76
C ALA A 94 33.28 6.18 -14.57
N GLY A 95 32.20 5.43 -14.32
CA GLY A 95 30.86 5.97 -14.07
C GLY A 95 30.03 6.26 -15.32
N ARG A 96 30.55 5.98 -16.53
CA ARG A 96 29.81 6.12 -17.80
C ARG A 96 28.61 5.18 -17.87
N LEU A 97 28.77 3.95 -17.38
CA LEU A 97 27.71 2.95 -17.36
C LEU A 97 26.84 3.07 -16.10
N ASP A 98 25.57 2.64 -16.21
CA ASP A 98 24.69 2.44 -15.07
C ASP A 98 25.27 1.36 -14.14
N PRO A 99 25.40 1.62 -12.82
CA PRO A 99 26.06 0.70 -11.90
C PRO A 99 25.21 -0.52 -11.55
N ALA A 100 23.89 -0.48 -11.79
CA ALA A 100 22.95 -1.49 -11.34
C ALA A 100 22.25 -2.21 -12.49
N PHE A 101 22.42 -1.77 -13.74
CA PHE A 101 21.65 -2.26 -14.89
C PHE A 101 22.53 -2.85 -15.99
N MET A 102 22.20 -4.06 -16.46
CA MET A 102 22.97 -4.74 -17.52
C MET A 102 22.09 -5.62 -18.41
N ILE A 103 22.50 -5.76 -19.68
CA ILE A 103 21.92 -6.67 -20.67
C ILE A 103 22.89 -7.82 -20.87
N ILE A 104 22.43 -9.06 -20.68
CA ILE A 104 23.28 -10.26 -20.84
C ILE A 104 22.69 -11.17 -21.90
N VAL A 105 23.44 -11.42 -22.97
CA VAL A 105 23.09 -12.34 -24.04
C VAL A 105 23.80 -13.67 -23.82
N HIS A 106 23.06 -14.78 -23.80
CA HIS A 106 23.61 -16.11 -23.48
C HIS A 106 22.96 -17.24 -24.26
N ALA A 107 23.61 -18.42 -24.25
CA ALA A 107 23.12 -19.63 -24.91
C ALA A 107 22.71 -20.77 -23.95
N ASP A 108 22.72 -20.52 -22.63
CA ASP A 108 22.23 -21.46 -21.61
C ASP A 108 20.70 -21.46 -21.56
N ALA A 109 20.06 -22.62 -21.74
CA ALA A 109 18.60 -22.78 -21.72
C ALA A 109 17.96 -22.45 -20.35
N SER A 110 18.72 -22.58 -19.27
CA SER A 110 18.35 -22.18 -17.90
C SER A 110 18.89 -20.80 -17.52
N GLY A 111 19.52 -20.10 -18.47
CA GLY A 111 20.30 -18.89 -18.22
C GLY A 111 19.46 -17.70 -17.75
N ASP A 112 18.26 -17.51 -18.29
CA ASP A 112 17.36 -16.41 -17.90
C ASP A 112 17.07 -16.46 -16.40
N GLU A 113 16.71 -17.64 -15.88
CA GLU A 113 16.37 -17.83 -14.47
C GLU A 113 17.62 -17.67 -13.57
N LYS A 114 18.75 -18.27 -13.97
CA LYS A 114 20.02 -18.12 -13.26
C LYS A 114 20.43 -16.65 -13.14
N LEU A 115 20.42 -15.91 -14.25
CA LEU A 115 20.79 -14.50 -14.29
C LEU A 115 19.85 -13.63 -13.46
N ARG A 116 18.54 -13.89 -13.50
CA ARG A 116 17.58 -13.17 -12.64
C ARG A 116 17.83 -13.44 -11.15
N ASN A 117 18.11 -14.68 -10.77
CA ASN A 117 18.38 -15.06 -9.39
C ASN A 117 19.68 -14.45 -8.88
N TRP A 118 20.80 -14.64 -9.60
CA TRP A 118 22.08 -14.05 -9.23
C TRP A 118 22.06 -12.53 -9.27
N GLY A 119 21.36 -11.94 -10.24
CA GLY A 119 21.15 -10.49 -10.32
C GLY A 119 20.45 -9.98 -9.06
N ARG A 120 19.37 -10.64 -8.63
CA ARG A 120 18.66 -10.30 -7.38
C ARG A 120 19.55 -10.41 -6.15
N GLU A 121 20.34 -11.49 -6.04
CA GLU A 121 21.26 -11.70 -4.91
C GLU A 121 22.36 -10.63 -4.85
N LEU A 122 22.87 -10.19 -6.00
CA LEU A 122 23.97 -9.22 -6.10
C LEU A 122 23.49 -7.76 -6.26
N GLY A 123 22.17 -7.52 -6.27
CA GLY A 123 21.60 -6.18 -6.41
C GLY A 123 21.64 -5.60 -7.83
N TYR A 124 21.77 -6.44 -8.86
CA TYR A 124 21.73 -6.05 -10.26
C TYR A 124 20.37 -6.31 -10.90
N LYS A 125 19.93 -5.36 -11.72
CA LYS A 125 18.82 -5.53 -12.65
C LYS A 125 19.36 -6.02 -13.99
N ILE A 126 19.10 -7.28 -14.29
CA ILE A 126 19.64 -7.97 -15.47
C ILE A 126 18.51 -8.21 -16.47
N ILE A 127 18.74 -7.80 -17.72
CA ILE A 127 17.92 -8.22 -18.86
C ILE A 127 18.63 -9.43 -19.51
N PRO A 128 18.15 -10.66 -19.27
CA PRO A 128 18.65 -11.80 -20.01
C PRO A 128 18.07 -11.83 -21.42
N ILE A 129 18.92 -12.17 -22.39
CA ILE A 129 18.54 -12.42 -23.78
C ILE A 129 19.04 -13.82 -24.13
N PHE A 130 18.12 -14.78 -24.10
CA PHE A 130 18.42 -16.13 -24.56
C PHE A 130 18.58 -16.16 -26.08
N ARG A 131 19.73 -16.66 -26.53
CA ARG A 131 20.06 -16.97 -27.91
C ARG A 131 20.70 -18.35 -28.00
N PRO A 132 20.03 -19.35 -28.58
CA PRO A 132 20.62 -20.68 -28.75
C PRO A 132 21.96 -20.62 -29.49
N SER A 133 22.90 -21.51 -29.18
CA SER A 133 24.22 -21.53 -29.85
C SER A 133 24.10 -21.67 -31.38
N ALA A 134 23.05 -22.34 -31.86
CA ALA A 134 22.73 -22.54 -33.27
C ALA A 134 21.37 -21.90 -33.67
N GLY A 135 21.01 -20.76 -33.07
CA GLY A 135 19.75 -20.05 -33.35
C GLY A 135 19.94 -18.54 -33.46
N ALA A 136 18.88 -17.85 -33.85
CA ALA A 136 18.84 -16.40 -33.94
C ALA A 136 18.45 -15.75 -32.60
N ILE A 137 18.96 -14.54 -32.34
CA ILE A 137 18.47 -13.67 -31.25
C ILE A 137 16.97 -13.36 -31.51
N PRO A 138 16.14 -13.30 -30.45
CA PRO A 138 14.75 -12.89 -30.58
C PRO A 138 14.61 -11.56 -31.34
N PRO A 139 13.60 -11.43 -32.23
CA PRO A 139 13.34 -10.17 -32.93
C PRO A 139 13.13 -9.01 -31.94
N THR A 140 13.44 -7.79 -32.37
CA THR A 140 13.29 -6.57 -31.56
C THR A 140 11.97 -6.51 -30.82
N GLU A 141 10.83 -6.74 -31.51
CA GLU A 141 9.50 -6.71 -30.88
C GLU A 141 9.32 -7.76 -29.77
N SER A 142 9.93 -8.94 -29.90
CA SER A 142 9.92 -9.94 -28.83
C SER A 142 10.81 -9.52 -27.66
N LEU A 143 11.95 -8.88 -27.92
CA LEU A 143 12.77 -8.28 -26.87
C LEU A 143 12.03 -7.15 -26.16
N ARG A 144 11.33 -6.27 -26.88
CA ARG A 144 10.48 -5.22 -26.30
C ARG A 144 9.46 -5.78 -25.33
N ARG A 145 8.76 -6.84 -25.73
CA ARG A 145 7.75 -7.50 -24.88
C ARG A 145 8.37 -8.14 -23.64
N ASN A 146 9.51 -8.82 -23.78
CA ASN A 146 10.20 -9.44 -22.64
C ASN A 146 10.73 -8.38 -21.66
N LEU A 147 11.32 -7.31 -22.19
CA LEU A 147 11.72 -6.13 -21.42
C LEU A 147 10.54 -5.54 -20.66
N ALA A 148 9.43 -5.26 -21.34
CA ALA A 148 8.25 -4.67 -20.72
C ALA A 148 7.72 -5.54 -19.57
N ARG A 149 7.65 -6.87 -19.76
CA ARG A 149 7.27 -7.81 -18.69
C ARG A 149 8.20 -7.74 -17.49
N ASP A 150 9.50 -7.71 -17.72
CA ASP A 150 10.47 -7.71 -16.62
C ASP A 150 10.54 -6.37 -15.88
N LEU A 151 10.21 -5.29 -16.58
CA LEU A 151 10.44 -3.93 -16.10
C LEU A 151 9.18 -3.33 -15.48
N PHE A 152 8.00 -3.73 -15.96
CA PHE A 152 6.71 -3.15 -15.59
C PHE A 152 5.73 -4.11 -14.93
N ALA A 153 6.11 -5.37 -14.65
CA ALA A 153 5.24 -6.31 -13.94
C ALA A 153 5.06 -5.98 -12.45
N TYR A 154 5.97 -5.21 -11.86
CA TYR A 154 5.82 -4.76 -10.48
C TYR A 154 4.82 -3.60 -10.41
N ASP A 155 3.87 -3.67 -9.48
CA ASP A 155 2.95 -2.58 -9.16
C ASP A 155 3.57 -1.63 -8.11
N PRO A 156 4.04 -0.43 -8.51
CA PRO A 156 4.63 0.55 -7.59
C PRO A 156 3.58 1.27 -6.74
N PHE A 157 2.29 1.15 -7.07
CA PHE A 157 1.22 1.76 -6.29
C PHE A 157 0.88 0.93 -5.06
N SER A 158 1.04 -0.40 -5.14
CA SER A 158 0.73 -1.35 -4.08
C SER A 158 1.60 -1.12 -2.84
N LEU A 159 0.99 -0.57 -1.79
CA LEU A 159 1.58 -0.46 -0.46
C LEU A 159 0.61 -1.01 0.58
N THR A 160 1.09 -1.96 1.37
CA THR A 160 0.35 -2.60 2.46
C THR A 160 0.87 -2.08 3.79
N GLY A 161 0.46 -0.86 4.17
CA GLY A 161 0.82 -0.26 5.46
C GLY A 161 1.29 1.19 5.36
N PRO A 162 1.82 1.75 6.46
CA PRO A 162 2.40 3.09 6.43
C PRO A 162 3.64 3.12 5.53
N VAL A 163 3.84 4.23 4.83
CA VAL A 163 5.06 4.48 4.07
C VAL A 163 6.26 4.59 5.02
N LEU A 164 7.29 3.78 4.79
CA LEU A 164 8.53 3.77 5.57
C LEU A 164 9.74 4.24 4.75
N SER A 165 9.77 3.94 3.45
CA SER A 165 10.84 4.35 2.52
C SER A 165 10.70 5.82 2.13
N ASP A 166 11.83 6.55 2.09
CA ASP A 166 11.82 7.96 1.67
C ASP A 166 11.50 8.12 0.18
N THR A 167 11.77 7.09 -0.64
CA THR A 167 11.45 7.04 -2.07
C THR A 167 9.96 6.96 -2.37
N ASP A 168 9.15 6.57 -1.38
CA ASP A 168 7.70 6.42 -1.52
C ASP A 168 6.94 7.43 -0.64
N PHE A 169 7.66 8.34 0.02
CA PHE A 169 7.14 9.41 0.86
C PHE A 169 7.01 10.72 0.06
N PHE A 170 5.78 11.02 -0.37
CA PHE A 170 5.48 12.16 -1.23
C PHE A 170 4.89 13.34 -0.45
N GLY A 171 5.11 14.57 -0.95
CA GLY A 171 4.38 15.78 -0.59
C GLY A 171 4.55 16.34 0.84
N ARG A 172 5.05 15.56 1.80
CA ARG A 172 4.99 15.88 3.24
C ARG A 172 6.34 16.04 3.94
N ARG A 173 7.45 16.10 3.19
CA ARG A 173 8.79 16.23 3.77
C ARG A 173 8.93 17.52 4.58
N ASN A 174 8.50 18.65 4.03
CA ASN A 174 8.56 19.94 4.72
C ASN A 174 7.69 19.94 5.98
N THR A 175 6.48 19.39 5.91
CA THR A 175 5.59 19.23 7.07
C THR A 175 6.25 18.41 8.18
N ALA A 176 6.89 17.28 7.85
CA ALA A 176 7.58 16.45 8.84
C ALA A 176 8.73 17.22 9.53
N ILE A 177 9.54 17.94 8.77
CA ILE A 177 10.65 18.74 9.29
C ILE A 177 10.15 19.88 10.18
N GLU A 178 9.08 20.57 9.76
CA GLU A 178 8.48 21.66 10.53
C GLU A 178 7.85 21.16 11.84
N THR A 179 7.09 20.06 11.79
CA THR A 179 6.54 19.43 13.00
C THR A 179 7.66 18.99 13.93
N LEU A 180 8.75 18.40 13.43
CA LEU A 180 9.90 18.03 14.25
C LEU A 180 10.50 19.24 14.98
N ARG A 181 10.72 20.37 14.28
CA ARG A 181 11.22 21.61 14.90
C ARG A 181 10.29 22.14 15.98
N GLN A 182 8.97 22.09 15.74
CA GLN A 182 7.98 22.51 16.72
C GLN A 182 8.01 21.58 17.96
N LEU A 183 8.15 20.27 17.77
CA LEU A 183 8.29 19.30 18.87
C LEU A 183 9.59 19.47 19.66
N GLN A 184 10.68 19.94 19.03
CA GLN A 184 11.91 20.28 19.76
C GLN A 184 11.73 21.50 20.67
N SER A 185 10.71 22.33 20.44
CA SER A 185 10.45 23.58 21.18
C SER A 185 9.42 23.48 22.31
N GLY A 186 8.97 22.29 22.70
CA GLY A 186 8.00 22.12 23.81
C GLY A 186 6.53 22.40 23.45
N ARG A 187 6.15 22.34 22.17
CA ARG A 187 4.79 22.71 21.71
C ARG A 187 3.81 21.54 21.75
N ILE A 188 2.53 21.87 21.94
CA ILE A 188 1.41 20.97 21.65
C ILE A 188 1.03 21.12 20.19
N ILE A 189 0.96 20.02 19.47
CA ILE A 189 0.63 19.93 18.04
C ILE A 189 -0.42 18.85 17.87
N SER A 190 -1.26 18.97 16.84
CA SER A 190 -2.18 17.91 16.46
C SER A 190 -2.18 17.64 14.96
N ILE A 191 -2.57 16.40 14.62
CA ILE A 191 -2.67 15.88 13.27
C ILE A 191 -3.99 15.11 13.17
N PHE A 192 -5.08 15.84 12.98
CA PHE A 192 -6.39 15.26 12.72
C PHE A 192 -6.65 15.07 11.24
N GLY A 193 -7.45 14.08 10.88
CA GLY A 193 -7.85 13.90 9.48
C GLY A 193 -8.42 12.52 9.21
N VAL A 194 -9.01 12.37 8.03
CA VAL A 194 -9.70 11.14 7.63
C VAL A 194 -8.76 9.92 7.67
N ARG A 195 -9.34 8.73 7.83
CA ARG A 195 -8.62 7.45 7.76
C ARG A 195 -7.86 7.31 6.44
N LYS A 196 -6.70 6.64 6.48
CA LYS A 196 -5.81 6.42 5.31
C LYS A 196 -5.27 7.68 4.63
N LEU A 197 -5.36 8.84 5.28
CA LEU A 197 -4.74 10.06 4.76
C LEU A 197 -3.22 10.07 4.89
N GLY A 198 -2.63 9.20 5.72
CA GLY A 198 -1.18 9.08 5.92
C GLY A 198 -0.63 9.77 7.17
N LYS A 199 -1.45 9.88 8.24
CA LYS A 199 -1.05 10.41 9.55
C LYS A 199 0.10 9.60 10.17
N THR A 200 -0.08 8.29 10.31
CA THR A 200 0.94 7.36 10.84
C THR A 200 2.23 7.38 10.01
N SER A 201 2.15 7.51 8.68
CA SER A 201 3.35 7.65 7.83
C SER A 201 4.11 8.95 8.09
N LEU A 202 3.41 10.05 8.33
CA LEU A 202 4.01 11.33 8.72
C LEU A 202 4.68 11.22 10.10
N ILE A 203 3.99 10.61 11.08
CA ILE A 203 4.53 10.37 12.42
C ILE A 203 5.79 9.51 12.35
N ASN A 204 5.76 8.39 11.61
CA ASN A 204 6.92 7.52 11.45
C ASN A 204 8.13 8.26 10.85
N ARG A 205 7.88 9.18 9.91
CA ARG A 205 8.95 10.01 9.33
C ARG A 205 9.52 11.00 10.35
N ILE A 206 8.68 11.61 11.17
CA ILE A 206 9.10 12.48 12.28
C ILE A 206 9.94 11.69 13.29
N VAL A 207 9.49 10.50 13.67
CA VAL A 207 10.21 9.60 14.60
C VAL A 207 11.57 9.20 14.03
N ALA A 208 11.63 8.82 12.75
CA ALA A 208 12.89 8.47 12.10
C ALA A 208 13.87 9.65 12.12
N ALA A 209 13.42 10.85 11.70
CA ALA A 209 14.25 12.05 11.69
C ALA A 209 14.71 12.48 13.10
N ALA A 210 13.85 12.36 14.11
CA ALA A 210 14.20 12.63 15.50
C ALA A 210 15.25 11.65 16.04
N ARG A 211 15.14 10.36 15.68
CA ARG A 211 16.12 9.34 16.07
C ARG A 211 17.46 9.52 15.39
N GLU A 212 17.47 9.98 14.14
CA GLU A 212 18.68 10.31 13.39
C GLU A 212 19.40 11.53 14.01
N SER A 213 18.67 12.58 14.41
CA SER A 213 19.26 13.76 15.04
C SER A 213 19.70 13.49 16.49
N GLY A 214 18.92 12.70 17.24
CA GLY A 214 19.17 12.37 18.64
C GLY A 214 18.85 13.50 19.64
N ASP A 215 18.28 14.61 19.17
CA ASP A 215 17.99 15.81 19.99
C ASP A 215 16.62 15.76 20.66
N LEU A 216 15.69 14.97 20.11
CA LEU A 216 14.35 14.80 20.65
C LEU A 216 14.16 13.37 21.15
N ARG A 217 13.79 13.21 22.42
CA ARG A 217 13.35 11.94 22.99
C ARG A 217 11.87 11.73 22.65
N ILE A 218 11.48 10.49 22.33
CA ILE A 218 10.10 10.19 21.91
C ILE A 218 9.51 9.04 22.73
N ALA A 219 8.41 9.33 23.40
CA ALA A 219 7.49 8.30 23.89
C ALA A 219 6.33 8.17 22.91
N MET A 220 6.19 6.98 22.31
CA MET A 220 5.09 6.67 21.39
C MET A 220 3.97 5.96 22.15
N ILE A 221 2.80 6.58 22.15
CA ILE A 221 1.57 6.11 22.80
C ILE A 221 0.54 5.80 21.72
N ASP A 222 0.54 4.55 21.26
CA ASP A 222 -0.54 4.03 20.41
C ASP A 222 -1.78 3.80 21.29
N CYS A 223 -2.76 4.70 21.17
CA CYS A 223 -3.98 4.68 21.97
C CYS A 223 -4.94 3.57 21.54
N SER A 224 -4.72 2.93 20.39
CA SER A 224 -5.53 1.81 19.93
C SER A 224 -5.17 0.48 20.61
N VAL A 225 -3.99 0.40 21.25
CA VAL A 225 -3.53 -0.81 21.94
C VAL A 225 -4.48 -1.17 23.09
N ASP A 226 -5.02 -2.39 23.05
CA ASP A 226 -5.97 -2.89 24.06
C ASP A 226 -5.48 -2.82 25.50
N GLY A 227 -4.19 -3.10 25.72
CA GLY A 227 -3.60 -3.02 27.06
C GLY A 227 -3.53 -1.60 27.61
N PHE A 228 -3.63 -0.57 26.75
CA PHE A 228 -3.63 0.84 27.15
C PHE A 228 -5.05 1.41 27.18
N ASN A 229 -5.86 1.16 26.15
CA ASN A 229 -7.19 1.78 26.01
C ASN A 229 -8.23 1.28 27.06
N LYS A 230 -7.95 0.17 27.74
CA LYS A 230 -8.77 -0.38 28.84
C LYS A 230 -8.39 0.16 30.22
N LEU A 231 -7.27 0.87 30.34
CA LEU A 231 -6.81 1.38 31.63
C LEU A 231 -7.75 2.47 32.15
N SER A 232 -7.81 2.58 33.47
CA SER A 232 -8.37 3.76 34.12
C SER A 232 -7.53 5.00 33.80
N ALA A 233 -8.09 6.20 33.95
CA ALA A 233 -7.35 7.46 33.80
C ALA A 233 -6.04 7.48 34.60
N GLY A 234 -6.11 7.06 35.87
CA GLY A 234 -4.95 7.01 36.75
C GLY A 234 -3.89 6.02 36.26
N ASP A 235 -4.27 4.82 35.84
CA ASP A 235 -3.31 3.81 35.36
C ASP A 235 -2.75 4.16 33.98
N ALA A 236 -3.54 4.80 33.11
CA ALA A 236 -3.07 5.34 31.84
C ALA A 236 -1.98 6.40 32.06
N LEU A 237 -2.16 7.31 33.03
CA LEU A 237 -1.15 8.32 33.37
C LEU A 237 0.14 7.68 33.91
N LYS A 238 0.04 6.65 34.76
CA LYS A 238 1.21 5.88 35.22
C LYS A 238 1.94 5.21 34.06
N ALA A 239 1.19 4.61 33.13
CA ALA A 239 1.76 3.98 31.94
C ALA A 239 2.48 5.00 31.04
N ILE A 240 1.91 6.20 30.87
CA ILE A 240 2.53 7.31 30.15
C ILE A 240 3.81 7.78 30.84
N ALA A 241 3.79 7.98 32.17
CA ALA A 241 4.97 8.39 32.93
C ALA A 241 6.11 7.36 32.80
N LYS A 242 5.77 6.07 32.84
CA LYS A 242 6.71 4.95 32.65
C LYS A 242 7.33 4.96 31.25
N VAL A 243 6.54 5.06 30.19
CA VAL A 243 7.09 5.12 28.82
C VAL A 243 7.89 6.41 28.58
N ALA A 244 7.46 7.54 29.16
CA ALA A 244 8.18 8.81 29.12
C ALA A 244 9.58 8.69 29.75
N LYS A 245 9.68 8.06 30.92
CA LYS A 245 10.97 7.81 31.57
C LYS A 245 11.85 6.90 30.72
N MET A 246 11.30 5.80 30.20
CA MET A 246 12.04 4.90 29.30
C MET A 246 12.57 5.64 28.06
N ALA A 247 11.75 6.48 27.43
CA ALA A 247 12.12 7.29 26.28
C ALA A 247 13.21 8.31 26.60
N SER A 248 13.11 8.98 27.76
CA SER A 248 14.13 9.94 28.21
C SER A 248 15.52 9.32 28.32
N THR A 249 15.60 8.06 28.79
CA THR A 249 16.86 7.32 28.94
C THR A 249 17.36 6.74 27.61
N ARG A 250 16.45 6.18 26.80
CA ARG A 250 16.82 5.38 25.61
C ARG A 250 16.75 6.13 24.28
N GLY A 251 16.19 7.34 24.24
CA GLY A 251 15.88 8.04 22.99
C GLY A 251 14.47 7.79 22.49
N TYR A 252 14.02 6.55 22.57
CA TYR A 252 12.70 6.13 22.10
C TYR A 252 12.14 5.03 23.00
N ALA A 253 10.85 5.06 23.27
CA ALA A 253 10.13 3.96 23.89
C ALA A 253 8.68 3.90 23.37
N HIS A 254 8.12 2.69 23.31
CA HIS A 254 6.73 2.47 22.93
C HIS A 254 5.89 2.01 24.13
N ILE A 255 4.62 2.44 24.20
CA ILE A 255 3.72 2.18 25.34
C ILE A 255 3.58 0.68 25.66
N THR A 256 3.64 -0.18 24.65
CA THR A 256 3.60 -1.65 24.83
C THR A 256 4.74 -2.20 25.68
N GLU A 257 5.89 -1.51 25.76
CA GLU A 257 6.97 -1.89 26.66
C GLU A 257 6.65 -1.55 28.13
N ALA A 258 5.97 -0.43 28.37
CA ALA A 258 5.56 -0.01 29.71
C ALA A 258 4.49 -0.96 30.28
N LEU A 259 3.59 -1.45 29.44
CA LEU A 259 2.50 -2.38 29.81
C LEU A 259 3.00 -3.80 30.16
N LYS A 260 4.15 -4.24 29.64
CA LYS A 260 4.68 -5.60 29.87
C LYS A 260 5.36 -5.81 31.23
N ARG A 261 5.71 -4.74 31.94
CA ARG A 261 6.48 -4.81 33.19
C ARG A 261 5.55 -4.84 34.39
N SER A 262 5.53 -5.94 35.14
CA SER A 262 4.74 -6.11 36.38
C SER A 262 5.09 -5.06 37.44
N ASP A 263 4.07 -4.45 38.01
CA ASP A 263 4.11 -3.31 38.95
C ASP A 263 4.70 -3.64 40.33
N LYS A 264 6.00 -3.94 40.40
CA LYS A 264 6.76 -3.97 41.66
C LYS A 264 7.70 -2.78 41.84
N GLU A 265 7.99 -2.05 40.78
CA GLU A 265 8.82 -0.85 40.83
C GLU A 265 7.89 0.38 40.87
N LEU A 266 8.16 1.24 41.85
CA LEU A 266 7.42 2.46 42.22
C LEU A 266 6.79 3.18 41.03
N VAL A 267 5.57 3.68 41.24
CA VAL A 267 4.87 4.60 40.33
C VAL A 267 5.84 5.72 39.92
N PRO A 268 6.29 5.77 38.65
CA PRO A 268 7.11 6.90 38.21
C PRO A 268 6.22 8.14 38.23
N VAL A 269 6.60 9.13 39.03
CA VAL A 269 5.98 10.46 38.97
C VAL A 269 6.68 11.22 37.84
N PHE A 270 5.93 12.05 37.10
CA PHE A 270 6.50 12.91 36.07
C PHE A 270 7.66 13.78 36.61
N ASP A 271 7.66 14.07 37.92
CA ASP A 271 8.73 14.74 38.70
C ASP A 271 10.15 14.19 38.44
N ASP A 272 10.27 12.88 38.19
CA ASP A 272 11.56 12.24 37.91
C ASP A 272 12.14 12.60 36.53
N LEU A 273 11.34 13.19 35.62
CA LEU A 273 11.78 13.54 34.28
C LEU A 273 12.58 14.84 34.27
N TRP A 274 12.06 15.88 34.92
CA TRP A 274 12.65 17.23 34.92
C TRP A 274 13.64 17.49 36.06
N SER A 275 13.83 16.53 36.97
CA SER A 275 14.92 16.55 37.96
C SER A 275 16.28 16.14 37.38
N THR A 276 16.32 15.69 36.11
CA THR A 276 17.55 15.27 35.42
C THR A 276 18.42 16.48 35.07
N LYS A 277 19.74 16.38 35.27
CA LYS A 277 20.71 17.42 34.87
C LYS A 277 20.81 17.47 33.33
N ASP A 278 20.50 18.62 32.75
CA ASP A 278 20.48 18.88 31.28
C ASP A 278 19.52 17.98 30.48
N PRO A 279 18.19 18.13 30.69
CA PRO A 279 17.21 17.28 30.04
C PRO A 279 17.06 17.61 28.55
N LYS A 280 17.24 16.59 27.70
CA LYS A 280 16.83 16.69 26.28
C LYS A 280 15.30 16.85 26.16
N PRO A 281 14.80 17.60 25.17
CA PRO A 281 13.38 17.67 24.86
C PRO A 281 12.73 16.29 24.76
N LEU A 282 11.49 16.17 25.25
CA LEU A 282 10.70 14.94 25.21
C LEU A 282 9.36 15.22 24.51
N ALA A 283 9.05 14.44 23.48
CA ALA A 283 7.74 14.43 22.85
C ALA A 283 6.94 13.20 23.29
N LEU A 284 5.71 13.43 23.74
CA LEU A 284 4.68 12.41 23.92
C LEU A 284 3.81 12.40 22.66
N ILE A 285 3.85 11.30 21.90
CA ILE A 285 3.10 11.16 20.66
C ILE A 285 1.92 10.21 20.92
N PHE A 286 0.71 10.75 20.98
CA PHE A 286 -0.54 10.01 21.06
C PHE A 286 -1.07 9.75 19.65
N ASP A 287 -0.93 8.53 19.14
CA ASP A 287 -1.54 8.12 17.87
C ASP A 287 -2.87 7.39 18.10
N GLU A 288 -3.81 7.54 17.17
CA GLU A 288 -5.18 7.03 17.26
C GLU A 288 -5.90 7.43 18.56
N ILE A 289 -5.79 8.71 18.95
CA ILE A 289 -6.35 9.26 20.20
C ILE A 289 -7.85 8.96 20.37
N ASP A 290 -8.59 8.78 19.26
CA ASP A 290 -10.03 8.54 19.26
C ASP A 290 -10.44 7.38 20.19
N TYR A 291 -9.56 6.39 20.41
CA TYR A 291 -9.79 5.26 21.32
C TYR A 291 -9.84 5.61 22.81
N ILE A 292 -9.30 6.77 23.20
CA ILE A 292 -9.32 7.28 24.57
C ILE A 292 -10.09 8.61 24.69
N THR A 293 -11.09 8.81 23.83
CA THR A 293 -12.02 9.96 23.89
C THR A 293 -13.44 9.51 24.27
N PRO A 294 -14.36 10.44 24.60
CA PRO A 294 -15.77 10.11 24.81
C PRO A 294 -16.46 9.49 23.58
N ALA A 295 -15.91 9.72 22.38
CA ALA A 295 -16.37 9.11 21.13
C ALA A 295 -15.71 7.74 20.83
N SER A 296 -14.99 7.16 21.81
CA SER A 296 -14.33 5.88 21.63
C SER A 296 -15.33 4.79 21.22
N PRO A 297 -15.10 4.09 20.09
CA PRO A 297 -16.05 3.11 19.57
C PRO A 297 -16.12 1.82 20.39
N THR A 298 -15.14 1.57 21.26
CA THR A 298 -14.96 0.28 21.96
C THR A 298 -14.82 0.43 23.47
N ARG A 299 -14.70 1.65 24.00
CA ARG A 299 -14.38 1.90 25.42
C ARG A 299 -15.23 3.03 26.01
N PRO A 300 -16.45 2.72 26.49
CA PRO A 300 -17.34 3.72 27.10
C PRO A 300 -16.78 4.40 28.35
N ILE A 301 -15.82 3.78 29.06
CA ILE A 301 -15.18 4.34 30.26
C ILE A 301 -14.61 5.75 30.02
N TRP A 302 -14.08 6.00 28.83
CA TRP A 302 -13.51 7.30 28.46
C TRP A 302 -14.54 8.41 28.39
N ARG A 303 -15.85 8.10 28.30
CA ARG A 303 -16.89 9.12 28.42
C ARG A 303 -16.90 9.79 29.79
N GLN A 304 -16.55 9.05 30.84
CA GLN A 304 -16.48 9.55 32.22
C GLN A 304 -15.06 9.99 32.58
N GLU A 305 -14.05 9.21 32.17
CA GLU A 305 -12.68 9.39 32.64
C GLU A 305 -11.82 10.35 31.78
N PHE A 306 -12.25 10.71 30.57
CA PHE A 306 -11.52 11.63 29.69
C PHE A 306 -11.19 12.96 30.38
N ASN A 307 -12.20 13.56 31.01
CA ASN A 307 -12.02 14.84 31.71
C ASN A 307 -11.05 14.74 32.89
N GLN A 308 -11.06 13.63 33.62
CA GLN A 308 -10.15 13.38 34.73
C GLN A 308 -8.71 13.20 34.21
N PHE A 309 -8.52 12.27 33.27
CA PHE A 309 -7.23 11.97 32.67
C PHE A 309 -6.53 13.23 32.18
N TRP A 310 -7.23 14.02 31.38
CA TRP A 310 -6.62 15.19 30.78
C TRP A 310 -6.41 16.36 31.75
N ARG A 311 -7.23 16.47 32.79
CA ARG A 311 -7.04 17.48 33.85
C ARG A 311 -5.72 17.23 34.58
N GLU A 312 -5.48 15.98 34.96
CA GLU A 312 -4.22 15.56 35.60
C GLU A 312 -3.03 15.68 34.64
N PHE A 313 -3.20 15.27 33.38
CA PHE A 313 -2.16 15.44 32.35
C PHE A 313 -1.78 16.91 32.14
N ARG A 314 -2.77 17.81 32.09
CA ARG A 314 -2.54 19.26 31.93
C ARG A 314 -1.75 19.85 33.09
N VAL A 315 -2.01 19.40 34.32
CA VAL A 315 -1.20 19.79 35.49
C VAL A 315 0.24 19.36 35.30
N ALA A 316 0.48 18.09 34.93
CA ALA A 316 1.84 17.59 34.69
C ALA A 316 2.55 18.36 33.56
N TYR A 317 1.85 18.70 32.47
CA TYR A 317 2.39 19.50 31.38
C TYR A 317 2.79 20.91 31.82
N GLN A 318 1.93 21.58 32.59
CA GLN A 318 2.19 22.92 33.11
C GLN A 318 3.36 22.95 34.10
N GLU A 319 3.46 21.95 34.97
CA GLU A 319 4.62 21.80 35.86
C GLU A 319 5.92 21.59 35.09
N ALA A 320 5.91 20.76 34.05
CA ALA A 320 7.09 20.57 33.20
C ALA A 320 7.56 21.90 32.58
N GLN A 321 6.63 22.73 32.11
CA GLN A 321 6.93 24.07 31.61
C GLN A 321 7.50 25.00 32.69
N ARG A 322 6.92 25.01 33.91
CA ARG A 322 7.41 25.80 35.05
C ARG A 322 8.85 25.44 35.42
N MET A 323 9.20 24.16 35.30
CA MET A 323 10.53 23.63 35.58
C MET A 323 11.51 23.78 34.41
N GLY A 324 11.10 24.43 33.31
CA GLY A 324 11.94 24.63 32.13
C GLY A 324 12.23 23.35 31.33
N PHE A 325 11.45 22.29 31.53
CA PHE A 325 11.59 21.03 30.81
C PHE A 325 10.81 21.06 29.49
N PRO A 326 11.46 20.92 28.32
CA PRO A 326 10.77 20.98 27.02
C PRO A 326 9.95 19.72 26.76
N LEU A 327 8.73 19.68 27.33
CA LEU A 327 7.73 18.65 27.07
C LEU A 327 6.84 19.07 25.90
N SER A 328 6.85 18.28 24.84
CA SER A 328 5.97 18.44 23.68
C SER A 328 4.92 17.34 23.63
N VAL A 329 3.79 17.65 23.01
CA VAL A 329 2.69 16.69 22.84
C VAL A 329 2.26 16.72 21.39
N LEU A 330 2.19 15.55 20.75
CA LEU A 330 1.56 15.37 19.45
C LEU A 330 0.33 14.51 19.61
N VAL A 331 -0.84 15.00 19.19
CA VAL A 331 -2.09 14.24 19.20
C VAL A 331 -2.52 13.95 17.76
N SER A 332 -2.70 12.67 17.43
CA SER A 332 -3.15 12.21 16.11
C SER A 332 -4.44 11.41 16.24
N GLY A 333 -5.37 11.66 15.31
CA GLY A 333 -6.69 11.02 15.31
C GLY A 333 -7.51 11.40 14.08
N VAL A 334 -8.79 11.07 14.11
CA VAL A 334 -9.74 11.41 13.05
C VAL A 334 -10.39 12.76 13.31
N SER A 335 -10.77 13.05 14.57
CA SER A 335 -11.49 14.28 14.90
C SER A 335 -10.88 15.04 16.08
N SER A 336 -10.94 16.37 15.99
CA SER A 336 -10.60 17.28 17.08
C SER A 336 -11.78 17.56 18.03
N GLN A 337 -12.97 17.01 17.76
CA GLN A 337 -14.20 17.36 18.47
C GLN A 337 -14.06 17.28 20.00
N ALA A 338 -13.35 16.25 20.49
CA ALA A 338 -13.15 16.06 21.93
C ALA A 338 -12.41 17.22 22.62
N PHE A 339 -11.69 18.05 21.86
CA PHE A 339 -10.92 19.20 22.35
C PHE A 339 -11.57 20.56 22.05
N ARG A 340 -12.73 20.57 21.37
CA ARG A 340 -13.46 21.77 20.94
C ARG A 340 -14.83 21.93 21.61
N VAL A 341 -15.46 20.86 22.07
CA VAL A 341 -16.76 20.94 22.74
C VAL A 341 -16.62 21.48 24.16
N GLU A 342 -17.56 22.32 24.58
CA GLU A 342 -17.52 23.00 25.89
C GLU A 342 -17.79 22.07 27.08
N SER A 343 -18.60 21.02 26.86
CA SER A 343 -18.95 20.05 27.90
C SER A 343 -19.26 18.68 27.32
N PHE A 344 -19.13 17.66 28.18
CA PHE A 344 -19.60 16.29 27.94
C PHE A 344 -20.61 15.94 29.02
N ASP A 345 -21.82 15.52 28.63
CA ASP A 345 -22.89 15.13 29.55
C ASP A 345 -23.12 16.16 30.69
N GLY A 346 -23.03 17.46 30.37
CA GLY A 346 -23.20 18.57 31.31
C GLY A 346 -21.99 18.91 32.18
N ILE A 347 -20.88 18.17 32.06
CA ILE A 347 -19.62 18.42 32.77
C ILE A 347 -18.67 19.23 31.86
N GLU A 348 -18.15 20.35 32.36
CA GLU A 348 -17.19 21.19 31.65
C GLU A 348 -15.99 20.39 31.13
N ASN A 349 -15.61 20.63 29.87
CA ASN A 349 -14.47 19.98 29.24
C ASN A 349 -13.14 20.56 29.74
N SER A 350 -12.36 19.75 30.47
CA SER A 350 -11.09 20.18 31.08
C SER A 350 -9.99 20.52 30.07
N VAL A 351 -10.17 20.12 28.79
CA VAL A 351 -9.23 20.32 27.69
C VAL A 351 -9.77 21.14 26.53
N LEU A 352 -10.85 21.89 26.75
CA LEU A 352 -11.30 22.87 25.78
C LEU A 352 -10.12 23.79 25.38
N HIS A 353 -9.78 23.78 24.09
CA HIS A 353 -8.65 24.52 23.50
C HIS A 353 -7.25 24.19 24.04
N PHE A 354 -7.09 23.12 24.82
CA PHE A 354 -5.77 22.68 25.29
C PHE A 354 -4.93 22.09 24.15
N VAL A 355 -5.57 21.30 23.27
CA VAL A 355 -4.96 20.77 22.04
C VAL A 355 -5.43 21.65 20.86
N PRO A 356 -4.51 22.25 20.08
CA PRO A 356 -4.90 23.08 18.94
C PRO A 356 -5.56 22.24 17.84
N GLU A 357 -6.27 22.89 16.93
CA GLU A 357 -6.89 22.24 15.76
C GLU A 357 -5.93 22.21 14.56
N GLY A 358 -5.06 21.20 14.51
CA GLY A 358 -4.19 20.90 13.37
C GLY A 358 -4.78 19.78 12.53
N TYR A 359 -5.03 20.05 11.26
CA TYR A 359 -5.54 19.05 10.30
C TYR A 359 -4.46 18.69 9.29
N LEU A 360 -4.31 17.40 9.04
CA LEU A 360 -3.63 16.91 7.86
C LEU A 360 -4.64 16.95 6.72
N ALA A 361 -4.36 17.73 5.69
CA ALA A 361 -5.13 17.73 4.46
C ALA A 361 -4.63 16.63 3.50
N PRO A 362 -5.43 16.27 2.47
CA PRO A 362 -4.93 15.61 1.27
C PRO A 362 -3.76 16.38 0.64
N PHE A 363 -3.09 15.76 -0.33
CA PHE A 363 -1.98 16.44 -0.98
C PHE A 363 -2.46 17.71 -1.70
N ALA A 364 -1.58 18.70 -1.75
CA ALA A 364 -1.76 19.77 -2.73
C ALA A 364 -1.72 19.16 -4.13
N ARG A 365 -2.56 19.66 -5.05
CA ARG A 365 -2.75 19.05 -6.39
C ARG A 365 -1.44 18.78 -7.13
N HIS A 366 -0.47 19.70 -7.04
CA HIS A 366 0.85 19.51 -7.66
C HIS A 366 1.62 18.30 -7.09
N ALA A 367 1.51 18.04 -5.78
CA ALA A 367 2.15 16.90 -5.13
C ALA A 367 1.44 15.58 -5.49
N SER A 368 0.11 15.59 -5.62
CA SER A 368 -0.66 14.45 -6.15
C SER A 368 -0.21 14.10 -7.57
N LYS A 369 -0.15 15.10 -8.46
CA LYS A 369 0.29 14.92 -9.85
C LYS A 369 1.72 14.39 -9.93
N GLN A 370 2.62 14.92 -9.10
CA GLN A 370 4.00 14.42 -9.03
C GLN A 370 4.06 12.95 -8.60
N MET A 371 3.32 12.56 -7.55
CA MET A 371 3.24 11.17 -7.13
C MET A 371 2.66 10.26 -8.22
N ILE A 372 1.57 10.67 -8.88
CA ILE A 372 0.96 9.92 -9.99
C ILE A 372 1.97 9.72 -11.11
N LYS A 373 2.63 10.81 -11.53
CA LYS A 373 3.65 10.79 -12.59
C LYS A 373 4.79 9.83 -12.23
N ASP A 374 5.35 9.93 -11.03
CA ASP A 374 6.48 9.12 -10.60
C ASP A 374 6.13 7.63 -10.54
N LEU A 375 4.97 7.29 -9.97
CA LEU A 375 4.54 5.90 -9.84
C LEU A 375 4.11 5.30 -11.19
N CYS A 376 3.39 6.03 -12.03
CA CYS A 376 3.06 5.58 -13.38
C CYS A 376 4.32 5.33 -14.21
N LYS A 377 5.31 6.24 -14.14
CA LYS A 377 6.58 6.09 -14.86
C LYS A 377 7.31 4.81 -14.44
N ARG A 378 7.31 4.46 -13.14
CA ARG A 378 7.93 3.22 -12.63
C ARG A 378 7.29 1.94 -13.19
N CYS A 379 6.01 1.97 -13.59
CA CYS A 379 5.34 0.83 -14.22
C CYS A 379 5.06 1.02 -15.72
N GLY A 380 5.75 1.95 -16.38
CA GLY A 380 5.66 2.14 -17.83
C GLY A 380 4.34 2.75 -18.31
N LEU A 381 3.58 3.41 -17.43
CA LEU A 381 2.41 4.21 -17.81
C LEU A 381 2.81 5.68 -17.91
N ILE A 382 2.32 6.37 -18.93
CA ILE A 382 2.55 7.79 -19.14
C ILE A 382 1.19 8.49 -19.21
N LEU A 383 0.93 9.36 -18.23
CA LEU A 383 -0.27 10.19 -18.16
C LEU A 383 0.09 11.63 -18.55
N SER A 384 -0.73 12.25 -19.39
CA SER A 384 -0.66 13.69 -19.65
C SER A 384 -0.89 14.49 -18.37
N ASP A 385 -0.51 15.77 -18.36
CA ASP A 385 -0.74 16.65 -17.22
C ASP A 385 -2.24 16.76 -16.84
N GLN A 386 -3.10 16.77 -17.87
CA GLN A 386 -4.55 16.72 -17.72
C GLN A 386 -5.03 15.40 -17.09
N ASN A 387 -4.50 14.25 -17.53
CA ASN A 387 -4.90 12.94 -16.99
C ASN A 387 -4.42 12.75 -15.55
N GLN A 388 -3.26 13.30 -15.19
CA GLN A 388 -2.80 13.35 -13.80
C GLN A 388 -3.77 14.17 -12.94
N ASP A 389 -4.27 15.29 -13.45
CA ASP A 389 -5.22 16.15 -12.75
C ASP A 389 -6.59 15.49 -12.57
N ILE A 390 -7.12 14.84 -13.61
CA ILE A 390 -8.38 14.07 -13.56
C ILE A 390 -8.28 12.95 -12.51
N MET A 391 -7.19 12.19 -12.51
CA MET A 391 -6.98 11.12 -11.53
C MET A 391 -6.89 11.68 -10.10
N ALA A 392 -6.12 12.75 -9.90
CA ALA A 392 -6.00 13.40 -8.60
C ALA A 392 -7.35 13.94 -8.10
N GLU A 393 -8.15 14.59 -8.94
CA GLU A 393 -9.48 15.09 -8.60
C GLU A 393 -10.46 13.97 -8.28
N THR A 394 -10.48 12.91 -9.09
CA THR A 394 -11.32 11.73 -8.87
C THR A 394 -11.11 11.18 -7.46
N CYS A 395 -9.85 11.11 -7.03
CA CYS A 395 -9.42 10.63 -5.72
C CYS A 395 -9.35 11.71 -4.63
N ALA A 396 -9.90 12.91 -4.85
CA ALA A 396 -9.86 14.04 -3.89
C ALA A 396 -8.46 14.36 -3.34
N ASP A 397 -7.40 14.09 -4.12
CA ASP A 397 -6.01 14.23 -3.70
C ASP A 397 -5.59 13.33 -2.51
N PHE A 398 -6.38 12.31 -2.17
CA PHE A 398 -6.06 11.35 -1.11
C PHE A 398 -4.96 10.38 -1.59
N PRO A 399 -3.79 10.35 -0.93
CA PRO A 399 -2.66 9.55 -1.41
C PRO A 399 -2.97 8.05 -1.51
N TYR A 400 -3.75 7.52 -0.57
CA TYR A 400 -4.15 6.12 -0.57
C TYR A 400 -5.11 5.79 -1.72
N TRP A 401 -6.09 6.65 -1.99
CA TRP A 401 -7.04 6.46 -3.09
C TRP A 401 -6.36 6.58 -4.45
N ILE A 402 -5.43 7.53 -4.61
CA ILE A 402 -4.58 7.64 -5.79
C ILE A 402 -3.79 6.34 -6.03
N ARG A 403 -3.28 5.70 -4.97
CA ARG A 403 -2.58 4.40 -5.09
C ARG A 403 -3.52 3.29 -5.55
N LEU A 404 -4.73 3.21 -5.00
CA LEU A 404 -5.70 2.21 -5.43
C LEU A 404 -6.08 2.40 -6.90
N ALA A 405 -6.40 3.64 -7.31
CA ALA A 405 -6.67 3.95 -8.70
C ALA A 405 -5.48 3.61 -9.62
N GLY A 406 -4.26 3.93 -9.19
CA GLY A 406 -3.04 3.64 -9.97
C GLY A 406 -2.77 2.15 -10.09
N SER A 407 -3.01 1.37 -9.04
CA SER A 407 -2.95 -0.09 -9.03
C SER A 407 -3.99 -0.69 -9.98
N TYR A 408 -5.22 -0.17 -9.95
CA TYR A 408 -6.28 -0.58 -10.88
C TYR A 408 -5.89 -0.31 -12.34
N LEU A 409 -5.43 0.90 -12.66
CA LEU A 409 -4.91 1.25 -14.00
C LEU A 409 -3.75 0.34 -14.41
N HIS A 410 -2.84 0.03 -13.48
CA HIS A 410 -1.73 -0.88 -13.70
C HIS A 410 -2.20 -2.31 -14.00
N HIS A 411 -3.28 -2.80 -13.40
CA HIS A 411 -3.80 -4.13 -13.70
C HIS A 411 -4.66 -4.19 -14.96
N ALA A 412 -5.34 -3.08 -15.30
CA ALA A 412 -6.22 -3.00 -16.46
C ALA A 412 -5.47 -2.83 -17.80
N VAL A 413 -4.33 -2.14 -17.79
CA VAL A 413 -3.55 -1.89 -19.02
C VAL A 413 -2.54 -3.01 -19.24
N ASP A 414 -2.55 -3.66 -20.40
CA ASP A 414 -1.60 -4.71 -20.73
C ASP A 414 -0.13 -4.25 -20.58
N ILE A 415 0.69 -5.13 -19.98
CA ILE A 415 2.11 -4.87 -19.70
C ILE A 415 2.93 -4.89 -20.98
N GLN A 416 2.56 -5.71 -21.97
CA GLN A 416 3.37 -5.90 -23.19
C GLN A 416 3.37 -4.65 -24.08
N GLY A 417 2.35 -3.80 -23.96
CA GLY A 417 2.25 -2.53 -24.66
C GLY A 417 2.96 -1.36 -23.97
N ARG A 418 3.70 -1.60 -22.87
CA ARG A 418 4.38 -0.55 -22.11
C ARG A 418 5.84 -0.37 -22.54
N PRO A 419 6.38 0.86 -22.50
CA PRO A 419 5.76 2.10 -22.06
C PRO A 419 4.60 2.58 -22.92
N ARG A 420 3.53 3.06 -22.28
CA ARG A 420 2.32 3.48 -22.99
C ARG A 420 1.83 4.83 -22.50
N THR A 421 1.63 5.75 -23.44
CA THR A 421 0.86 6.97 -23.18
C THR A 421 -0.63 6.62 -23.20
N LEU A 422 -1.34 6.97 -22.13
CA LEU A 422 -2.78 6.72 -22.03
C LEU A 422 -3.57 7.94 -22.49
N GLU A 423 -4.49 7.71 -23.43
CA GLU A 423 -5.43 8.72 -23.93
C GLU A 423 -6.46 9.09 -22.86
N THR A 424 -6.97 10.32 -22.93
CA THR A 424 -7.89 10.88 -21.93
C THR A 424 -9.18 10.09 -21.81
N GLU A 425 -9.78 9.62 -22.92
CA GLU A 425 -11.00 8.81 -22.85
C GLU A 425 -10.77 7.49 -22.11
N LEU A 426 -9.65 6.82 -22.37
CA LEU A 426 -9.30 5.56 -21.71
C LEU A 426 -9.09 5.75 -20.20
N VAL A 427 -8.35 6.79 -19.80
CA VAL A 427 -8.13 7.10 -18.37
C VAL A 427 -9.46 7.40 -17.68
N ALA A 428 -10.32 8.21 -18.29
CA ALA A 428 -11.63 8.52 -17.74
C ALA A 428 -12.51 7.27 -17.58
N SER A 429 -12.52 6.38 -18.57
CA SER A 429 -13.24 5.10 -18.49
C SER A 429 -12.72 4.23 -17.36
N LEU A 430 -11.41 4.01 -17.27
CA LEU A 430 -10.81 3.16 -16.25
C LEU A 430 -11.00 3.71 -14.84
N LEU A 431 -10.95 5.03 -14.67
CA LEU A 431 -11.22 5.66 -13.38
C LEU A 431 -12.68 5.51 -12.96
N LYS A 432 -13.62 5.57 -13.91
CA LYS A 432 -15.03 5.29 -13.63
C LYS A 432 -15.22 3.84 -13.21
N ASP A 433 -14.65 2.89 -13.96
CA ASP A 433 -14.73 1.47 -13.64
C ASP A 433 -14.09 1.16 -12.27
N PHE A 434 -12.98 1.81 -11.93
CA PHE A 434 -12.35 1.75 -10.61
C PHE A 434 -13.28 2.26 -9.50
N VAL A 435 -13.92 3.42 -9.70
CA VAL A 435 -14.83 4.00 -8.71
C VAL A 435 -15.99 3.03 -8.44
N ASP A 436 -16.59 2.48 -9.49
CA ASP A 436 -17.74 1.58 -9.40
C ASP A 436 -17.36 0.22 -8.79
N ALA A 437 -16.16 -0.31 -9.07
CA ALA A 437 -15.73 -1.63 -8.62
C ALA A 437 -15.14 -1.64 -7.19
N GLU A 438 -14.38 -0.62 -6.81
CA GLU A 438 -13.61 -0.60 -5.55
C GLU A 438 -13.68 0.75 -4.81
N GLY A 439 -13.79 1.85 -5.55
CA GLY A 439 -13.67 3.20 -4.98
C GLY A 439 -14.82 3.57 -4.03
N VAL A 440 -16.05 3.15 -4.33
CA VAL A 440 -17.24 3.37 -3.50
C VAL A 440 -17.04 2.85 -2.09
N ASP A 441 -16.66 1.58 -1.94
CA ASP A 441 -16.51 0.94 -0.63
C ASP A 441 -15.43 1.60 0.21
N VAL A 442 -14.30 1.93 -0.42
CA VAL A 442 -13.17 2.58 0.25
C VAL A 442 -13.55 3.98 0.74
N ALA A 443 -14.25 4.76 -0.08
CA ALA A 443 -14.73 6.08 0.30
C ALA A 443 -15.79 5.99 1.40
N LYS A 444 -16.76 5.07 1.26
CA LYS A 444 -17.81 4.82 2.25
C LYS A 444 -17.24 4.51 3.62
N VAL A 445 -16.30 3.57 3.71
CA VAL A 445 -15.64 3.20 4.99
C VAL A 445 -14.95 4.41 5.61
N ALA A 446 -14.27 5.25 4.82
CA ALA A 446 -13.60 6.44 5.33
C ALA A 446 -14.58 7.50 5.86
N LEU A 447 -15.69 7.72 5.14
CA LEU A 447 -16.74 8.66 5.54
C LEU A 447 -17.54 8.16 6.75
N GLU A 448 -17.85 6.87 6.82
CA GLU A 448 -18.51 6.26 7.97
C GLU A 448 -17.62 6.28 9.21
N ASP A 449 -16.31 6.05 9.03
CA ASP A 449 -15.34 6.16 10.11
C ASP A 449 -15.28 7.58 10.70
N LEU A 450 -15.40 8.61 9.85
CA LEU A 450 -15.52 10.00 10.25
C LEU A 450 -16.88 10.26 10.94
N ARG A 451 -18.00 9.81 10.34
CA ARG A 451 -19.37 9.96 10.87
C ARG A 451 -19.48 9.49 12.31
N ARG A 452 -18.92 8.31 12.61
CA ARG A 452 -18.96 7.70 13.95
C ARG A 452 -18.27 8.55 15.02
N LYS A 453 -17.27 9.33 14.63
CA LYS A 453 -16.46 10.14 15.56
C LYS A 453 -16.95 11.57 15.64
N THR A 454 -17.45 12.09 14.52
CA THR A 454 -18.11 13.40 14.41
C THR A 454 -19.06 13.39 13.22
N ALA A 455 -20.35 13.62 13.47
CA ALA A 455 -21.38 13.67 12.43
C ALA A 455 -21.33 14.96 11.59
N GLU A 456 -20.97 16.10 12.21
CA GLU A 456 -20.99 17.45 11.61
C GLU A 456 -20.34 17.54 10.20
N PRO A 457 -19.12 17.00 9.94
CA PRO A 457 -18.53 17.01 8.60
C PRO A 457 -19.36 16.26 7.55
N ILE A 458 -20.04 15.19 7.93
CA ILE A 458 -20.82 14.36 7.00
C ILE A 458 -22.16 15.03 6.67
N GLU A 459 -22.84 15.56 7.68
CA GLU A 459 -24.07 16.37 7.47
C GLU A 459 -23.80 17.58 6.57
N LEU A 460 -22.67 18.26 6.81
CA LEU A 460 -22.23 19.37 5.96
C LEU A 460 -21.88 18.90 4.54
N LEU A 461 -21.28 17.71 4.40
CA LEU A 461 -20.94 17.12 3.10
C LEU A 461 -22.19 16.75 2.29
N GLU A 462 -23.25 16.23 2.93
CA GLU A 462 -24.55 15.96 2.31
C GLU A 462 -25.16 17.25 1.74
N ARG A 463 -25.17 18.33 2.54
CA ARG A 463 -25.62 19.66 2.10
C ARG A 463 -24.78 20.19 0.95
N ALA A 464 -23.46 19.99 1.00
CA ALA A 464 -22.54 20.42 -0.05
C ALA A 464 -22.71 19.64 -1.35
N ALA A 465 -23.07 18.35 -1.28
CA ALA A 465 -23.31 17.51 -2.44
C ALA A 465 -24.66 17.80 -3.10
N ALA A 466 -25.66 18.26 -2.33
CA ALA A 466 -26.98 18.64 -2.82
C ALA A 466 -27.03 20.02 -3.49
N THR A 467 -25.94 20.80 -3.42
CA THR A 467 -25.87 22.17 -3.96
C THR A 467 -24.66 22.32 -4.89
N THR A 468 -24.69 23.32 -5.78
CA THR A 468 -23.53 23.60 -6.64
C THR A 468 -22.32 24.12 -5.87
N HIS A 469 -22.57 24.90 -4.81
CA HIS A 469 -21.54 25.48 -3.95
C HIS A 469 -22.14 25.87 -2.60
N LEU A 470 -21.35 25.70 -1.54
CA LEU A 470 -21.61 26.28 -0.23
C LEU A 470 -20.82 27.58 -0.06
N PRO A 471 -21.32 28.55 0.74
CA PRO A 471 -20.52 29.70 1.15
C PRO A 471 -19.21 29.27 1.82
N LEU A 472 -18.13 30.03 1.60
CA LEU A 472 -16.79 29.68 2.12
C LEU A 472 -16.79 29.47 3.64
N ILE A 473 -17.54 30.30 4.38
CA ILE A 473 -17.61 30.24 5.85
C ILE A 473 -18.21 28.91 6.32
N GLU A 474 -19.26 28.43 5.65
CA GLU A 474 -19.90 27.15 5.98
C GLU A 474 -19.02 25.96 5.57
N GLY A 475 -18.36 26.03 4.41
CA GLY A 475 -17.55 24.93 3.88
C GLY A 475 -16.15 24.77 4.49
N LYS A 476 -15.71 25.63 5.44
CA LYS A 476 -14.34 25.59 5.99
C LYS A 476 -13.97 24.24 6.58
N LEU A 477 -14.90 23.56 7.24
CA LEU A 477 -14.66 22.26 7.86
C LEU A 477 -14.39 21.18 6.79
N LEU A 478 -15.15 21.19 5.69
CA LEU A 478 -14.92 20.28 4.57
C LEU A 478 -13.56 20.51 3.92
N LEU A 479 -13.12 21.77 3.78
CA LEU A 479 -11.79 22.09 3.26
C LEU A 479 -10.68 21.56 4.16
N ARG A 480 -10.82 21.67 5.48
CA ARG A 480 -9.84 21.15 6.46
C ARG A 480 -9.68 19.63 6.37
N TYR A 481 -10.78 18.90 6.21
CA TYR A 481 -10.77 17.46 5.98
C TYR A 481 -10.40 17.05 4.54
N GLY A 482 -10.36 18.02 3.62
CA GLY A 482 -10.13 17.79 2.19
C GLY A 482 -11.28 17.07 1.49
N LEU A 483 -12.50 17.16 2.04
CA LEU A 483 -13.70 16.54 1.47
C LEU A 483 -14.35 17.39 0.38
N ALA A 484 -13.91 18.64 0.24
CA ALA A 484 -14.36 19.56 -0.78
C ALA A 484 -13.21 20.44 -1.29
N THR A 485 -13.43 21.13 -2.40
CA THR A 485 -12.47 22.04 -3.00
C THR A 485 -13.01 23.46 -2.99
N GLN A 486 -12.14 24.43 -2.73
CA GLN A 486 -12.48 25.84 -2.84
C GLN A 486 -12.50 26.25 -4.32
N LYS A 487 -13.60 26.88 -4.74
CA LYS A 487 -13.80 27.53 -6.03
C LYS A 487 -14.03 29.04 -5.80
N PRO A 488 -13.93 29.89 -6.83
CA PRO A 488 -14.15 31.33 -6.67
C PRO A 488 -15.51 31.69 -6.03
N VAL A 489 -16.54 30.89 -6.32
CA VAL A 489 -17.93 31.13 -5.89
C VAL A 489 -18.24 30.50 -4.52
N GLY A 490 -17.34 29.67 -3.97
CA GLY A 490 -17.58 28.97 -2.71
C GLY A 490 -16.84 27.64 -2.57
N VAL A 491 -17.45 26.69 -1.88
CA VAL A 491 -16.90 25.35 -1.64
C VAL A 491 -17.77 24.31 -2.33
N SER A 492 -17.16 23.42 -3.11
CA SER A 492 -17.87 22.40 -3.90
C SER A 492 -17.22 21.03 -3.75
N VAL A 493 -18.04 19.97 -3.73
CA VAL A 493 -17.57 18.59 -3.79
C VAL A 493 -17.33 18.21 -5.26
N THR A 494 -16.07 18.03 -5.65
CA THR A 494 -15.69 17.71 -7.04
C THR A 494 -15.42 16.23 -7.25
N SER A 495 -14.79 15.57 -6.27
CA SER A 495 -14.38 14.16 -6.35
C SER A 495 -15.55 13.20 -6.59
N ALA A 496 -15.38 12.33 -7.59
CA ALA A 496 -16.31 11.24 -7.87
C ALA A 496 -16.33 10.21 -6.72
N MET A 497 -15.17 9.87 -6.14
CA MET A 497 -15.10 8.92 -5.02
C MET A 497 -15.89 9.42 -3.80
N ILE A 498 -15.74 10.70 -3.44
CA ILE A 498 -16.47 11.25 -2.28
C ILE A 498 -17.98 11.22 -2.54
N LYS A 499 -18.43 11.63 -3.72
CA LYS A 499 -19.86 11.60 -4.08
C LYS A 499 -20.42 10.18 -4.04
N ALA A 500 -19.71 9.23 -4.63
CA ALA A 500 -20.14 7.84 -4.70
C ALA A 500 -20.17 7.19 -3.31
N GLY A 501 -19.13 7.40 -2.50
CA GLY A 501 -19.09 6.92 -1.11
C GLY A 501 -20.17 7.54 -0.22
N LEU A 502 -20.48 8.82 -0.41
CA LEU A 502 -21.56 9.51 0.31
C LEU A 502 -22.93 8.96 -0.06
N SER A 503 -23.20 8.76 -1.36
CA SER A 503 -24.45 8.14 -1.82
C SER A 503 -24.66 6.76 -1.20
N ALA A 504 -23.62 5.92 -1.21
CA ALA A 504 -23.65 4.58 -0.62
C ALA A 504 -23.79 4.56 0.92
N LEU A 505 -23.54 5.70 1.58
CA LEU A 505 -23.72 5.90 3.02
C LEU A 505 -25.16 6.31 3.37
N GLY A 506 -25.83 7.06 2.47
CA GLY A 506 -27.23 7.49 2.61
C GLY A 506 -28.28 6.40 2.33
N ASP A 507 -27.96 5.39 1.50
CA ASP A 507 -28.85 4.26 1.20
C ASP A 507 -29.08 3.30 2.40
N VAL A 508 -28.38 3.53 3.52
CA VAL A 508 -28.63 2.84 4.79
C VAL A 508 -29.46 3.79 5.67
N ALA A 509 -30.79 3.65 5.64
CA ALA A 509 -31.68 4.36 6.55
C ALA A 509 -31.23 4.15 8.01
N PRO A 510 -31.32 5.19 8.87
CA PRO A 510 -30.98 5.02 10.28
C PRO A 510 -32.00 4.08 10.91
N GLN A 511 -31.58 2.86 11.27
CA GLN A 511 -32.34 2.08 12.24
C GLN A 511 -32.29 2.84 13.55
N ALA A 512 -33.41 3.50 13.84
CA ALA A 512 -33.68 4.19 15.09
C ALA A 512 -33.23 3.31 16.27
N GLN A 513 -32.52 3.95 17.20
CA GLN A 513 -32.23 3.42 18.53
C GLN A 513 -33.54 2.89 19.14
N ARG A 514 -33.75 1.57 19.07
CA ARG A 514 -34.63 0.89 20.01
C ARG A 514 -33.81 0.74 21.28
N SER A 515 -34.12 1.60 22.23
CA SER A 515 -33.93 1.39 23.66
C SER A 515 -34.27 -0.06 24.00
N LEU A 516 -33.26 -0.83 24.40
CA LEU A 516 -33.45 -2.14 25.02
C LEU A 516 -33.47 -1.90 26.52
N GLU A 517 -34.69 -1.90 27.05
CA GLU A 517 -34.96 -2.18 28.45
C GLU A 517 -34.39 -3.56 28.78
N LEU A 518 -33.80 -3.63 29.97
CA LEU A 518 -33.31 -4.85 30.60
C LEU A 518 -34.45 -5.87 30.73
N GLU A 519 -34.22 -7.13 30.32
CA GLU A 519 -34.62 -8.30 31.11
C GLU A 519 -34.01 -9.61 30.59
N ASP A 520 -33.29 -10.25 31.51
CA ASP A 520 -33.05 -11.67 31.77
C ASP A 520 -32.57 -12.69 30.70
N ALA A 521 -31.32 -13.13 30.95
CA ALA A 521 -30.95 -14.51 31.24
C ALA A 521 -31.67 -15.63 30.46
N SER A 522 -31.21 -15.85 29.23
CA SER A 522 -31.15 -17.21 28.68
C SER A 522 -29.81 -17.43 27.98
N THR A 523 -29.08 -18.44 28.45
CA THR A 523 -27.85 -18.95 27.85
C THR A 523 -28.00 -19.15 26.34
N THR A 524 -27.39 -18.29 25.55
CA THR A 524 -27.28 -18.46 24.10
C THR A 524 -25.92 -17.95 23.63
N LEU A 525 -25.28 -18.72 22.74
CA LEU A 525 -23.99 -18.47 22.08
C LEU A 525 -24.02 -17.26 21.11
N ALA A 526 -24.87 -16.27 21.40
CA ALA A 526 -25.04 -15.08 20.61
C ALA A 526 -23.87 -14.13 20.86
N LEU A 527 -23.13 -13.81 19.81
CA LEU A 527 -22.10 -12.78 19.85
C LEU A 527 -22.75 -11.41 20.00
N ALA A 528 -22.14 -10.54 20.80
CA ALA A 528 -22.54 -9.14 20.82
C ALA A 528 -22.47 -8.57 19.38
N PRO A 529 -23.39 -7.69 18.94
CA PRO A 529 -23.45 -7.24 17.55
C PRO A 529 -22.13 -6.68 16.99
N GLN A 530 -21.30 -6.12 17.87
CA GLN A 530 -19.98 -5.59 17.53
C GLN A 530 -18.92 -6.69 17.37
N GLU A 531 -18.90 -7.70 18.26
CA GLU A 531 -18.04 -8.88 18.11
C GLU A 531 -18.45 -9.68 16.86
N TRP A 532 -19.75 -9.82 16.63
CA TRP A 532 -20.30 -10.45 15.44
C TRP A 532 -19.81 -9.77 14.14
N ALA A 533 -19.86 -8.44 14.08
CA ALA A 533 -19.40 -7.68 12.91
C ALA A 533 -17.87 -7.74 12.71
N GLU A 534 -17.09 -7.67 13.79
CA GLU A 534 -15.63 -7.79 13.73
C GLU A 534 -15.20 -9.18 13.24
N GLU A 535 -15.84 -10.23 13.76
CA GLU A 535 -15.60 -11.62 13.38
C GLU A 535 -15.90 -11.87 11.90
N LEU A 536 -17.02 -11.34 11.41
CA LEU A 536 -17.36 -11.42 9.99
C LEU A 536 -16.38 -10.65 9.11
N SER A 537 -15.86 -9.51 9.57
CA SER A 537 -14.85 -8.75 8.81
C SER A 537 -13.54 -9.53 8.66
N VAL A 538 -13.14 -10.27 9.69
CA VAL A 538 -11.94 -11.14 9.67
C VAL A 538 -12.15 -12.32 8.74
N ILE A 539 -13.32 -12.96 8.80
CA ILE A 539 -13.69 -14.07 7.91
C ILE A 539 -13.70 -13.60 6.45
N ASN A 540 -14.31 -12.46 6.13
CA ASN A 540 -14.36 -11.91 4.78
C ASN A 540 -12.94 -11.60 4.26
N ARG A 541 -12.11 -10.92 5.07
CA ARG A 541 -10.71 -10.63 4.70
C ARG A 541 -9.93 -11.91 4.37
N ARG A 542 -10.05 -12.94 5.20
CA ARG A 542 -9.38 -14.24 4.99
C ARG A 542 -9.92 -14.96 3.76
N ARG A 543 -11.24 -14.94 3.54
CA ARG A 543 -11.88 -15.50 2.33
C ARG A 543 -11.35 -14.83 1.06
N ASN A 544 -11.24 -13.50 1.02
CA ASN A 544 -10.76 -12.80 -0.17
C ASN A 544 -9.30 -13.11 -0.48
N LEU A 545 -8.45 -13.23 0.55
CA LEU A 545 -7.08 -13.72 0.38
C LEU A 545 -7.07 -15.16 -0.14
N MET A 546 -7.98 -15.99 0.35
CA MET A 546 -8.09 -17.37 -0.08
C MET A 546 -8.61 -17.52 -1.51
N GLU A 547 -9.55 -16.69 -1.97
CA GLU A 547 -9.96 -16.66 -3.38
C GLU A 547 -8.77 -16.43 -4.30
N ARG A 548 -7.90 -15.47 -3.96
CA ARG A 548 -6.68 -15.20 -4.74
C ARG A 548 -5.75 -16.41 -4.77
N LYS A 549 -5.51 -17.03 -3.61
CA LYS A 549 -4.68 -18.24 -3.52
C LYS A 549 -5.29 -19.41 -4.30
N LEU A 550 -6.61 -19.60 -4.27
CA LEU A 550 -7.30 -20.64 -5.04
C LEU A 550 -7.15 -20.42 -6.55
N ARG A 551 -7.26 -19.16 -7.03
CA ARG A 551 -7.03 -18.82 -8.44
C ARG A 551 -5.61 -19.14 -8.87
N GLU A 552 -4.62 -18.74 -8.08
CA GLU A 552 -3.20 -19.07 -8.32
C GLU A 552 -2.97 -20.58 -8.32
N PHE A 553 -3.58 -21.29 -7.36
CA PHE A 553 -3.45 -22.73 -7.23
C PHE A 553 -4.06 -23.51 -8.41
N ILE A 554 -5.23 -23.06 -8.91
CA ILE A 554 -5.86 -23.60 -10.12
C ILE A 554 -4.97 -23.34 -11.33
N TYR A 555 -4.46 -22.11 -11.47
CA TYR A 555 -3.56 -21.74 -12.56
C TYR A 555 -2.32 -22.65 -12.59
N PHE A 556 -1.59 -22.77 -11.48
CA PHE A 556 -0.36 -23.56 -11.43
C PHE A 556 -0.62 -25.05 -11.67
N SER A 557 -1.63 -25.63 -11.02
CA SER A 557 -1.90 -27.06 -11.11
C SER A 557 -2.37 -27.48 -12.50
N LEU A 558 -3.26 -26.72 -13.13
CA LEU A 558 -3.76 -27.06 -14.47
C LEU A 558 -2.74 -26.72 -15.57
N LYS A 559 -1.97 -25.64 -15.42
CA LYS A 559 -0.91 -25.30 -16.37
C LYS A 559 0.23 -26.33 -16.34
N PHE A 560 0.58 -26.85 -15.16
CA PHE A 560 1.60 -27.88 -15.03
C PHE A 560 1.13 -29.25 -15.54
N ALA A 561 -0.18 -29.54 -15.43
CA ALA A 561 -0.78 -30.77 -15.93
C ALA A 561 -1.00 -30.79 -17.45
N ALA A 562 -1.05 -29.63 -18.11
CA ALA A 562 -1.28 -29.51 -19.56
C ALA A 562 -0.11 -30.07 -20.37
N LYS A 563 -0.39 -30.95 -21.34
CA LYS A 563 0.64 -31.49 -22.25
C LYS A 563 1.02 -30.47 -23.31
N ALA A 564 2.15 -30.70 -23.98
CA ALA A 564 2.62 -29.82 -25.05
C ALA A 564 1.55 -29.66 -26.16
N GLY A 565 1.05 -28.43 -26.34
CA GLY A 565 0.00 -28.10 -27.31
C GLY A 565 -1.42 -28.01 -26.72
N GLU A 566 -1.63 -28.40 -25.45
CA GLU A 566 -2.93 -28.24 -24.78
C GLU A 566 -3.02 -26.90 -24.06
N ASN A 567 -4.18 -26.23 -24.19
CA ASN A 567 -4.47 -25.01 -23.46
C ASN A 567 -5.18 -25.37 -22.14
N TRP A 568 -4.54 -25.10 -21.00
CA TRP A 568 -5.13 -25.34 -19.68
C TRP A 568 -6.43 -24.55 -19.45
N VAL A 569 -6.63 -23.44 -20.17
CA VAL A 569 -7.86 -22.64 -20.14
C VAL A 569 -9.08 -23.47 -20.58
N ASP A 570 -8.91 -24.39 -21.53
CA ASP A 570 -9.98 -25.28 -21.98
C ASP A 570 -10.41 -26.26 -20.89
N ALA A 571 -9.51 -26.62 -19.96
CA ALA A 571 -9.86 -27.43 -18.81
C ALA A 571 -10.78 -26.66 -17.85
N VAL A 572 -10.50 -25.37 -17.62
CA VAL A 572 -11.34 -24.50 -16.80
C VAL A 572 -12.70 -24.27 -17.46
N LEU A 573 -12.73 -23.91 -18.75
CA LEU A 573 -13.95 -23.71 -19.53
C LEU A 573 -14.85 -24.95 -19.56
N ARG A 574 -14.26 -26.15 -19.68
CA ARG A 574 -15.01 -27.41 -19.61
C ARG A 574 -15.68 -27.63 -18.26
N ALA A 575 -15.20 -27.04 -17.18
CA ALA A 575 -15.82 -27.15 -15.86
C ALA A 575 -17.07 -26.29 -15.68
N LEU A 576 -17.22 -25.25 -16.49
CA LEU A 576 -18.33 -24.31 -16.39
C LEU A 576 -19.56 -24.75 -17.21
N PRO A 577 -20.76 -24.27 -16.82
CA PRO A 577 -21.98 -24.39 -17.62
C PRO A 577 -21.84 -23.79 -19.02
N GLU A 578 -22.62 -24.29 -19.98
CA GLU A 578 -22.51 -23.95 -21.40
C GLU A 578 -22.64 -22.44 -21.69
N LYS A 579 -23.58 -21.75 -21.02
CA LYS A 579 -23.78 -20.30 -21.18
C LYS A 579 -22.54 -19.49 -20.79
N GLN A 580 -21.94 -19.80 -19.63
CA GLN A 580 -20.72 -19.11 -19.15
C GLN A 580 -19.49 -19.49 -19.96
N ARG A 581 -19.41 -20.73 -20.46
CA ARG A 581 -18.31 -21.17 -21.32
C ARG A 581 -18.23 -20.32 -22.59
N ILE A 582 -19.37 -20.02 -23.22
CA ILE A 582 -19.42 -19.21 -24.44
C ILE A 582 -19.02 -17.76 -24.15
N GLU A 583 -19.51 -17.18 -23.05
CA GLU A 583 -19.22 -15.81 -22.64
C GLU A 583 -17.73 -15.61 -22.31
N LEU A 584 -17.11 -16.58 -21.63
CA LEU A 584 -15.75 -16.48 -21.13
C LEU A 584 -14.69 -17.05 -22.08
N ALA A 585 -15.09 -17.67 -23.20
CA ALA A 585 -14.16 -18.33 -24.14
C ALA A 585 -13.13 -17.39 -24.79
N SER A 586 -13.44 -16.09 -24.89
CA SER A 586 -12.56 -15.08 -25.49
C SER A 586 -11.51 -14.52 -24.53
N LEU A 587 -11.59 -14.85 -23.23
CA LEU A 587 -10.72 -14.31 -22.20
C LEU A 587 -9.40 -15.07 -22.08
N SER A 588 -8.34 -14.35 -21.71
CA SER A 588 -7.08 -14.98 -21.30
C SER A 588 -7.27 -15.80 -20.02
N GLY A 589 -6.40 -16.77 -19.76
CA GLY A 589 -6.56 -17.68 -18.61
C GLY A 589 -6.67 -16.96 -17.26
N ASP A 590 -5.89 -15.90 -17.04
CA ASP A 590 -5.97 -15.10 -15.81
C ASP A 590 -7.25 -14.25 -15.76
N ALA A 591 -7.67 -13.69 -16.89
CA ALA A 591 -8.92 -12.91 -16.98
C ALA A 591 -10.16 -13.80 -16.77
N LEU A 592 -10.15 -15.01 -17.33
CA LEU A 592 -11.17 -16.02 -17.12
C LEU A 592 -11.22 -16.41 -15.65
N LEU A 593 -10.07 -16.74 -15.05
CA LEU A 593 -10.02 -17.11 -13.64
C LEU A 593 -10.54 -15.97 -12.79
N ASN A 594 -10.17 -14.71 -13.02
CA ASN A 594 -10.65 -13.56 -12.23
C ASN A 594 -12.15 -13.28 -12.34
N LYS A 595 -12.82 -13.78 -13.40
CA LYS A 595 -14.28 -13.67 -13.54
C LYS A 595 -15.05 -14.77 -12.79
N LEU A 596 -14.38 -15.83 -12.33
CA LEU A 596 -15.04 -16.91 -11.61
C LEU A 596 -15.38 -16.50 -10.18
N TYR A 597 -16.59 -16.83 -9.72
CA TYR A 597 -16.98 -16.68 -8.32
C TYR A 597 -16.49 -17.86 -7.47
N TRP A 598 -16.52 -17.71 -6.13
CA TRP A 598 -16.08 -18.73 -5.16
C TRP A 598 -16.57 -20.15 -5.50
N ARG A 599 -17.87 -20.29 -5.76
CA ARG A 599 -18.50 -21.57 -6.12
C ARG A 599 -17.90 -22.17 -7.40
N GLU A 600 -17.61 -21.34 -8.39
CA GLU A 600 -17.08 -21.79 -9.69
C GLU A 600 -15.62 -22.23 -9.55
N LEU A 601 -14.82 -21.59 -8.69
CA LEU A 601 -13.48 -22.06 -8.33
C LEU A 601 -13.53 -23.47 -7.72
N GLY A 602 -14.49 -23.70 -6.82
CA GLY A 602 -14.73 -25.03 -6.24
C GLY A 602 -15.10 -26.08 -7.28
N VAL A 603 -16.00 -25.74 -8.21
CA VAL A 603 -16.42 -26.63 -9.32
C VAL A 603 -15.23 -27.00 -10.21
N VAL A 604 -14.36 -26.05 -10.55
CA VAL A 604 -13.16 -26.30 -11.36
C VAL A 604 -12.23 -27.31 -10.68
N ILE A 605 -11.96 -27.12 -9.38
CA ILE A 605 -11.09 -28.01 -8.59
C ILE A 605 -11.72 -29.40 -8.45
N LEU A 606 -13.01 -29.49 -8.14
CA LEU A 606 -13.71 -30.76 -7.96
C LEU A 606 -13.80 -31.59 -9.24
N LYS A 607 -13.95 -30.93 -10.39
CA LYS A 607 -13.98 -31.59 -11.70
C LYS A 607 -12.63 -32.18 -12.10
N HIS A 608 -11.54 -31.50 -11.72
CA HIS A 608 -10.16 -31.87 -12.06
C HIS A 608 -9.38 -32.37 -10.84
N TRP A 609 -10.08 -33.02 -9.89
CA TRP A 609 -9.58 -33.35 -8.56
C TRP A 609 -8.22 -34.08 -8.52
N ALA A 610 -7.97 -34.95 -9.49
CA ALA A 610 -6.72 -35.72 -9.58
C ALA A 610 -5.45 -34.83 -9.62
N HIS A 611 -5.57 -33.59 -10.07
CA HIS A 611 -4.44 -32.64 -10.09
C HIS A 611 -4.23 -31.92 -8.75
N PHE A 612 -5.21 -31.97 -7.85
CA PHE A 612 -5.24 -31.20 -6.61
C PHE A 612 -5.19 -32.08 -5.35
N GLU A 613 -5.48 -33.38 -5.48
CA GLU A 613 -5.64 -34.31 -4.35
C GLU A 613 -4.39 -34.43 -3.46
N LYS A 614 -3.18 -34.30 -4.03
CA LYS A 614 -1.93 -34.38 -3.26
C LYS A 614 -1.78 -33.25 -2.23
N VAL A 615 -2.37 -32.09 -2.51
CA VAL A 615 -2.29 -30.89 -1.68
C VAL A 615 -3.51 -30.81 -0.77
N LEU A 616 -4.72 -30.95 -1.33
CA LEU A 616 -5.99 -30.77 -0.62
C LEU A 616 -6.41 -32.00 0.20
N GLY A 617 -5.95 -33.20 -0.16
CA GLY A 617 -6.22 -34.43 0.58
C GLY A 617 -7.63 -34.98 0.36
N ASP A 618 -8.56 -34.72 1.29
CA ASP A 618 -9.90 -35.32 1.31
C ASP A 618 -10.89 -34.51 0.44
N LYS A 619 -11.42 -35.16 -0.60
CA LYS A 619 -12.36 -34.55 -1.55
C LYS A 619 -13.68 -34.12 -0.91
N ARG A 620 -14.25 -34.95 -0.03
CA ARG A 620 -15.55 -34.67 0.62
C ARG A 620 -15.43 -33.52 1.61
N ARG A 621 -14.31 -33.47 2.33
CA ARG A 621 -14.01 -32.34 3.22
C ARG A 621 -13.85 -31.05 2.43
N PHE A 622 -13.12 -31.08 1.31
CA PHE A 622 -12.97 -29.90 0.45
C PHE A 622 -14.31 -29.38 -0.09
N GLU A 623 -15.15 -30.28 -0.60
CA GLU A 623 -16.50 -29.93 -1.08
C GLU A 623 -17.33 -29.27 0.02
N SER A 624 -17.36 -29.88 1.22
CA SER A 624 -18.08 -29.34 2.37
C SER A 624 -17.55 -27.97 2.81
N ALA A 625 -16.22 -27.77 2.77
CA ALA A 625 -15.58 -26.51 3.11
C ALA A 625 -15.89 -25.41 2.08
N MET A 626 -15.87 -25.75 0.78
CA MET A 626 -16.21 -24.80 -0.28
C MET A 626 -17.67 -24.36 -0.20
N ASP A 627 -18.60 -25.26 0.11
CA ASP A 627 -20.02 -24.93 0.29
C ASP A 627 -20.26 -24.05 1.53
N LEU A 628 -19.65 -24.39 2.67
CA LEU A 628 -19.76 -23.60 3.89
C LEU A 628 -19.23 -22.17 3.69
N LEU A 629 -18.04 -22.04 3.11
CA LEU A 629 -17.39 -20.74 2.89
C LEU A 629 -18.00 -19.92 1.74
N ASN A 630 -18.83 -20.55 0.92
CA ASN A 630 -19.63 -19.86 -0.08
C ASN A 630 -20.82 -19.12 0.56
N ASP A 631 -21.28 -19.54 1.74
CA ASP A 631 -22.30 -18.78 2.47
C ASP A 631 -21.70 -17.42 2.89
N ARG A 632 -22.39 -16.33 2.53
CA ARG A 632 -21.95 -14.94 2.72
C ARG A 632 -22.78 -14.27 3.81
N PRO A 633 -22.57 -14.61 5.09
CA PRO A 633 -23.36 -14.04 6.19
C PRO A 633 -23.18 -12.53 6.33
N ASP A 634 -22.04 -12.00 5.87
CA ASP A 634 -21.70 -10.59 5.79
C ASP A 634 -22.52 -9.81 4.73
N ALA A 635 -22.93 -10.46 3.64
CA ALA A 635 -23.66 -9.81 2.55
C ALA A 635 -25.16 -9.62 2.83
N HIS A 636 -25.71 -10.32 3.82
CA HIS A 636 -27.15 -10.34 4.11
C HIS A 636 -27.52 -10.21 5.59
N ALA A 637 -26.54 -9.88 6.45
CA ALA A 637 -26.73 -9.79 7.90
C ALA A 637 -27.47 -11.00 8.52
N LYS A 638 -27.13 -12.21 8.05
CA LYS A 638 -27.75 -13.45 8.57
C LYS A 638 -27.40 -13.63 10.04
N ALA A 639 -28.35 -14.10 10.85
CA ALA A 639 -28.08 -14.44 12.25
C ALA A 639 -27.12 -15.64 12.30
N VAL A 640 -25.84 -15.38 12.54
CA VAL A 640 -24.76 -16.36 12.65
C VAL A 640 -24.25 -16.36 14.08
N ASP A 641 -24.20 -17.52 14.72
CA ASP A 641 -23.79 -17.62 16.12
C ASP A 641 -22.27 -17.87 16.28
N ALA A 642 -21.78 -17.92 17.52
CA ALA A 642 -20.36 -18.15 17.79
C ALA A 642 -19.85 -19.52 17.27
N ALA A 643 -20.72 -20.53 17.21
CA ALA A 643 -20.36 -21.87 16.74
C ALA A 643 -20.18 -21.90 15.21
N ASP A 644 -21.04 -21.18 14.48
CA ASP A 644 -20.91 -21.01 13.04
C ASP A 644 -19.62 -20.24 12.68
N ILE A 645 -19.30 -19.16 13.40
CA ILE A 645 -18.05 -18.40 13.20
C ILE A 645 -16.83 -19.28 13.45
N ALA A 646 -16.86 -20.12 14.49
CA ALA A 646 -15.79 -21.08 14.77
C ALA A 646 -15.64 -22.10 13.62
N LEU A 647 -16.75 -22.55 13.02
CA LEU A 647 -16.73 -23.48 11.89
C LEU A 647 -16.12 -22.82 10.64
N HIS A 648 -16.53 -21.59 10.31
CA HIS A 648 -15.93 -20.81 9.21
C HIS A 648 -14.42 -20.60 9.41
N ARG A 649 -14.00 -20.24 10.63
CA ARG A 649 -12.57 -20.08 10.97
C ARG A 649 -11.80 -21.39 10.80
N ARG A 650 -12.37 -22.51 11.25
CA ARG A 650 -11.74 -23.84 11.16
C ARG A 650 -11.52 -24.25 9.71
N GLU A 651 -12.52 -24.10 8.84
CA GLU A 651 -12.38 -24.49 7.44
C GLU A 651 -11.50 -23.52 6.64
N LEU A 652 -11.52 -22.22 6.94
CA LEU A 652 -10.57 -21.27 6.36
C LEU A 652 -9.13 -21.59 6.77
N GLN A 653 -8.89 -21.85 8.06
CA GLN A 653 -7.56 -22.22 8.54
C GLN A 653 -7.07 -23.51 7.88
N TRP A 654 -7.93 -24.52 7.76
CA TRP A 654 -7.58 -25.76 7.09
C TRP A 654 -7.20 -25.55 5.61
N LEU A 655 -7.98 -24.76 4.85
CA LEU A 655 -7.64 -24.42 3.46
C LEU A 655 -6.35 -23.61 3.36
N GLU A 656 -6.14 -22.65 4.28
CA GLU A 656 -4.93 -21.85 4.34
C GLU A 656 -3.68 -22.70 4.60
N GLU A 657 -3.75 -23.68 5.50
CA GLU A 657 -2.65 -24.61 5.79
C GLU A 657 -2.34 -25.55 4.62
N ARG A 658 -3.35 -25.93 3.82
CA ARG A 658 -3.13 -26.73 2.61
C ARG A 658 -2.56 -25.93 1.44
N LEU A 659 -2.79 -24.63 1.40
CA LEU A 659 -2.40 -23.73 0.30
C LEU A 659 -1.30 -22.73 0.72
N ALA A 660 -0.62 -23.00 1.83
CA ALA A 660 0.62 -22.35 2.25
C ALA A 660 1.81 -23.16 1.73
#